data_AF-A0A447QIB6-F1
#
_entry.id   AF-A0A447QIB6-F1
#
_cell.length_a   1.000
_cell.length_b   1.000
_cell.length_c   1.000
_cell.angle_alpha   90.00
_cell.angle_beta   90.00
_cell.angle_gamma   90.00
#
_symmetry.space_group_name_H-M   'P 1'
#
loop_
_entity.id
_entity.type
_entity.pdbx_description
1 polymer ?
#
loop_
_entity_poly.entity_id
_entity_poly.type
_entity_poly.pdbx_seq_one_letter_code
_entity_poly.pdbx_strand_id
1 'polypeptide(L)'
;MASLPSQQQAASIYYSILGSNTLAHDAFNSYAIQLESGAKTAESLAAEFINSAAGQKLYAGQTNEQIVSQVYERVHGEAPTAEQLTQLLRGGTVEQALTSLIDDLLNYQGFDDATLAKQQDFESGVNHLLYRDADNLASLELREQAVSLALSIADRGIYSLSLEAWSKALDNGTSINYLTKTLLNYPEFQRTVGQLEGSELITQVFTTLHGTAPTAEQLATYGALADKQSIIEAIINDLRTSTATDDASLTQQHAFEALIGENLLYKTAAKLSVTDGGGNATGTVNTQTSHQLSNAETAVLKTVQLEANAAGTVDLTFADKLSDLTINGSAAATVNLSDNGARGDTAIAVHNANITLNAGSGNETINLSSSANVASGTGTFNLGKGNDALIWAGNATTGANSVSSNFTANGGDGTDTLSANFITKSVATTSNVLGIRSSTVTSNANNFSNFEKIDLAGYIGKSTGTLNGQAVTTGSNTFDFGILNGTATVEGTNGGTITQAAQGTNLGSQGFALSGKADNVKVINAAGGTAAALSVTGNAGADSNLEIAFRQNATNKFDISFDAVGTQNIDAGSLSLISSSSTLGGTALGTVNIASGGQGDFSNILKLIGTNSQVQTLNVSGDHQLDLTLGSGYSNVRTIDASSNTAGIDLDSAHGGTGDGILVQLLNILPLSAITTGLLTPLLNTLGLNGYQLKVTGTAADDTFNIAANTTVTGGAGSNTYELKGSTSQAGVTITDFNSAKDSIIDSASGVTLSGAAGSSVADYGIRSADIMDGLLGSLIGGLTNGVVGLLGGILGLGSSNSLTSKVGVASVAFDGGKDASYIIIDNNDNGTLDNSDSVIYLTNQDHQSLLDSLHYTEVSVNGIANAPAADLAIA
;
A
#
# COMPACT_ATOMS: atom_id res chain seq x y z
N MET A 1 -20.31 9.75 39.74
CA MET A 1 -19.20 10.72 39.83
C MET A 1 -18.53 10.75 38.48
N ALA A 2 -17.83 11.83 38.11
CA ALA A 2 -17.10 11.82 36.85
C ALA A 2 -15.88 10.89 36.91
N SER A 3 -15.40 10.44 35.75
CA SER A 3 -14.10 9.78 35.62
C SER A 3 -12.94 10.77 35.79
N LEU A 4 -11.75 10.26 36.14
CA LEU A 4 -10.53 11.06 36.29
C LEU A 4 -10.12 11.79 35.00
N PRO A 5 -10.22 11.21 33.79
CA PRO A 5 -9.94 11.94 32.55
C PRO A 5 -10.82 13.18 32.37
N SER A 6 -12.13 13.04 32.59
CA SER A 6 -13.09 14.15 32.49
C SER A 6 -12.84 15.23 33.54
N GLN A 7 -12.34 14.84 34.71
CA GLN A 7 -11.85 15.78 35.72
C GLN A 7 -10.61 16.52 35.22
N GLN A 8 -9.57 15.83 34.74
CA GLN A 8 -8.36 16.51 34.26
C GLN A 8 -8.67 17.51 33.15
N GLN A 9 -9.59 17.19 32.24
CA GLN A 9 -10.04 18.11 31.20
C GLN A 9 -10.74 19.35 31.80
N ALA A 10 -11.66 19.18 32.76
CA ALA A 10 -12.29 20.32 33.43
C ALA A 10 -11.26 21.17 34.21
N ALA A 11 -10.27 20.55 34.87
CA ALA A 11 -9.28 21.25 35.71
C ALA A 11 -8.30 22.03 34.86
N SER A 12 -7.82 21.43 33.77
CA SER A 12 -6.93 22.11 32.83
C SER A 12 -7.61 23.34 32.24
N ILE A 13 -8.87 23.26 31.81
CA ILE A 13 -9.63 24.42 31.30
C ILE A 13 -9.80 25.49 32.39
N TYR A 14 -10.21 25.11 33.61
CA TYR A 14 -10.38 26.05 34.72
C TYR A 14 -9.08 26.75 35.10
N TYR A 15 -8.01 25.98 35.33
CA TYR A 15 -6.70 26.47 35.74
C TYR A 15 -6.13 27.42 34.68
N SER A 16 -6.19 27.01 33.42
CA SER A 16 -5.65 27.79 32.29
C SER A 16 -6.38 29.10 32.09
N ILE A 17 -7.70 29.14 32.25
CA ILE A 17 -8.49 30.35 32.00
C ILE A 17 -8.52 31.27 33.21
N LEU A 18 -8.57 30.76 34.44
CA LEU A 18 -8.75 31.60 35.63
C LEU A 18 -7.48 31.77 36.47
N GLY A 19 -6.44 30.98 36.23
CA GLY A 19 -5.19 31.04 37.01
C GLY A 19 -5.35 30.75 38.49
N SER A 20 -6.42 30.05 38.85
CA SER A 20 -6.76 29.71 40.22
C SER A 20 -6.66 28.20 40.44
N ASN A 21 -6.15 27.81 41.60
CA ASN A 21 -6.12 26.43 42.07
C ASN A 21 -7.07 26.17 43.25
N THR A 22 -8.08 27.03 43.47
CA THR A 22 -8.90 27.00 44.70
C THR A 22 -10.40 26.76 44.47
N LEU A 23 -10.78 25.96 43.46
CA LEU A 23 -12.19 25.63 43.23
C LEU A 23 -12.68 24.54 44.20
N ALA A 24 -13.92 24.65 44.66
CA ALA A 24 -14.53 23.59 45.47
C ALA A 24 -14.78 22.32 44.65
N HIS A 25 -14.37 21.17 45.17
CA HIS A 25 -14.44 19.86 44.50
C HIS A 25 -15.84 19.48 43.99
N ASP A 26 -16.91 19.82 44.72
CA ASP A 26 -18.29 19.51 44.30
C ASP A 26 -18.70 20.28 43.03
N ALA A 27 -18.34 21.57 42.95
CA ALA A 27 -18.61 22.39 41.77
C ALA A 27 -17.79 21.88 40.58
N PHE A 28 -16.55 21.49 40.84
CA PHE A 28 -15.65 20.96 39.85
C PHE A 28 -16.12 19.62 39.25
N ASN A 29 -16.50 18.67 40.10
CA ASN A 29 -17.05 17.38 39.69
C ASN A 29 -18.34 17.55 38.87
N SER A 30 -19.13 18.60 39.11
CA SER A 30 -20.31 18.89 38.29
C SER A 30 -19.94 19.23 36.84
N TYR A 31 -18.88 20.02 36.61
CA TYR A 31 -18.40 20.31 35.25
C TYR A 31 -17.84 19.07 34.57
N ALA A 32 -17.06 18.27 35.28
CA ALA A 32 -16.53 17.02 34.76
C ALA A 32 -17.64 16.05 34.30
N ILE A 33 -18.73 15.92 35.07
CA ILE A 33 -19.90 15.10 34.69
C ILE A 33 -20.55 15.63 33.40
N GLN A 34 -20.62 16.95 33.24
CA GLN A 34 -21.23 17.56 32.05
C GLN A 34 -20.37 17.38 30.80
N LEU A 35 -19.03 17.40 30.94
CA LEU A 35 -18.12 17.05 29.85
C LEU A 35 -18.25 15.57 29.48
N GLU A 36 -18.19 14.68 30.47
CA GLU A 36 -18.25 13.22 30.27
C GLU A 36 -19.56 12.76 29.61
N SER A 37 -20.68 13.37 29.98
CA SER A 37 -22.00 13.07 29.40
C SER A 37 -22.26 13.76 28.06
N GLY A 38 -21.33 14.61 27.58
CA GLY A 38 -21.52 15.44 26.39
C GLY A 38 -22.55 16.55 26.55
N ALA A 39 -23.06 16.79 27.77
CA ALA A 39 -24.00 17.87 28.07
C ALA A 39 -23.36 19.27 27.95
N LYS A 40 -22.02 19.34 27.98
CA LYS A 40 -21.23 20.55 27.77
C LYS A 40 -19.99 20.22 26.95
N THR A 41 -19.61 21.09 26.02
CA THR A 41 -18.35 20.99 25.28
C THR A 41 -17.23 21.75 25.99
N ALA A 42 -15.97 21.46 25.64
CA ALA A 42 -14.82 22.18 26.19
C ALA A 42 -14.90 23.69 25.91
N GLU A 43 -15.33 24.09 24.71
CA GLU A 43 -15.47 25.49 24.30
C GLU A 43 -16.59 26.18 25.09
N SER A 44 -17.70 25.49 25.32
CA SER A 44 -18.80 26.00 26.14
C SER A 44 -18.38 26.23 27.59
N LEU A 45 -17.55 25.33 28.13
CA LEU A 45 -16.98 25.47 29.46
C LEU A 45 -15.96 26.63 29.52
N ALA A 46 -15.10 26.76 28.50
CA ALA A 46 -14.18 27.88 28.37
C ALA A 46 -14.91 29.22 28.34
N ALA A 47 -15.97 29.33 27.52
CA ALA A 47 -16.84 30.49 27.47
C ALA A 47 -17.43 30.83 28.85
N GLU A 48 -17.91 29.82 29.59
CA GLU A 48 -18.47 30.01 30.92
C GLU A 48 -17.44 30.61 31.90
N PHE A 49 -16.20 30.13 31.87
CA PHE A 49 -15.15 30.66 32.73
C PHE A 49 -14.70 32.06 32.34
N ILE A 50 -14.57 32.38 31.05
CA ILE A 50 -14.29 33.74 30.56
C ILE A 50 -15.39 34.72 31.02
N ASN A 51 -16.65 34.29 30.94
CA ASN A 51 -17.80 35.11 31.29
C ASN A 51 -18.12 35.12 32.79
N SER A 52 -17.46 34.28 33.59
CA SER A 52 -17.61 34.26 35.04
C SER A 52 -17.13 35.58 35.67
N ALA A 53 -17.58 35.86 36.90
CA ALA A 53 -17.13 37.06 37.62
C ALA A 53 -15.59 37.11 37.82
N ALA A 54 -14.92 35.96 37.86
CA ALA A 54 -13.46 35.89 37.91
C ALA A 54 -12.84 36.14 36.53
N GLY A 55 -13.37 35.52 35.48
CA GLY A 55 -12.92 35.72 34.10
C GLY A 55 -13.08 37.17 33.65
N GLN A 56 -14.20 37.82 33.96
CA GLN A 56 -14.41 39.23 33.65
C GLN A 56 -13.44 40.17 34.38
N LYS A 57 -12.94 39.80 35.58
CA LYS A 57 -11.87 40.57 36.23
C LYS A 57 -10.54 40.48 35.49
N LEU A 58 -10.29 39.36 34.82
CA LEU A 58 -9.07 39.13 34.06
C LEU A 58 -9.15 39.74 32.65
N TYR A 59 -10.28 39.57 31.96
CA TYR A 59 -10.36 39.74 30.51
C TYR A 59 -11.27 40.89 30.03
N ALA A 60 -12.00 41.57 30.92
CA ALA A 60 -12.88 42.66 30.50
C ALA A 60 -12.11 43.77 29.77
N GLY A 61 -12.53 44.09 28.54
CA GLY A 61 -11.93 45.12 27.69
C GLY A 61 -10.65 44.70 26.96
N GLN A 62 -10.24 43.43 27.06
CA GLN A 62 -9.11 42.89 26.31
C GLN A 62 -9.52 42.38 24.93
N THR A 63 -8.56 42.38 24.00
CA THR A 63 -8.67 41.76 22.67
C THR A 63 -8.48 40.24 22.75
N ASN A 64 -8.91 39.52 21.72
CA ASN A 64 -8.74 38.06 21.66
C ASN A 64 -7.25 37.69 21.72
N GLU A 65 -6.38 38.44 21.05
CA GLU A 65 -4.93 38.28 21.06
C GLU A 65 -4.36 38.38 22.47
N GLN A 66 -4.84 39.34 23.26
CA GLN A 66 -4.41 39.55 24.65
C GLN A 66 -4.89 38.44 25.58
N ILE A 67 -6.13 37.97 25.39
CA ILE A 67 -6.70 36.86 26.17
C ILE A 67 -5.90 35.58 25.89
N VAL A 68 -5.71 35.22 24.62
CA VAL A 68 -4.95 34.03 24.22
C VAL A 68 -3.51 34.12 24.72
N SER A 69 -2.86 35.27 24.62
CA SER A 69 -1.48 35.44 25.10
C SER A 69 -1.35 35.22 26.61
N GLN A 70 -2.31 35.70 27.40
CA GLN A 70 -2.29 35.49 28.86
C GLN A 70 -2.54 34.05 29.27
N VAL A 71 -3.43 33.36 28.57
CA VAL A 71 -3.66 31.93 28.83
C VAL A 71 -2.45 31.11 28.37
N TYR A 72 -1.86 31.44 27.22
CA TYR A 72 -0.64 30.81 26.71
C TYR A 72 0.51 30.92 27.72
N GLU A 73 0.77 32.11 28.25
CA GLU A 73 1.82 32.31 29.26
C GLU A 73 1.57 31.52 30.55
N ARG A 74 0.30 31.30 30.91
CA ARG A 74 -0.05 30.48 32.06
C ARG A 74 0.10 28.97 31.79
N VAL A 75 -0.20 28.52 30.58
CA VAL A 75 -0.14 27.11 30.18
C VAL A 75 1.31 26.68 29.90
N HIS A 76 2.09 27.50 29.19
CA HIS A 76 3.46 27.19 28.77
C HIS A 76 4.55 27.84 29.62
N GLY A 77 4.21 28.74 30.54
CA GLY A 77 5.17 29.47 31.38
C GLY A 77 5.93 30.60 30.67
N GLU A 78 5.61 30.89 29.40
CA GLU A 78 6.27 31.94 28.59
C GLU A 78 5.29 32.58 27.60
N ALA A 79 5.55 33.81 27.16
CA ALA A 79 4.71 34.48 26.17
C ALA A 79 4.80 33.82 24.78
N PRO A 80 3.70 33.76 24.00
CA PRO A 80 3.74 33.19 22.66
C PRO A 80 4.49 34.10 21.68
N THR A 81 5.09 33.48 20.67
CA THR A 81 5.59 34.20 19.50
C THR A 81 4.45 34.73 18.62
N ALA A 82 4.75 35.70 17.75
CA ALA A 82 3.76 36.26 16.82
C ALA A 82 3.20 35.19 15.85
N GLU A 83 4.04 34.26 15.38
CA GLU A 83 3.58 33.12 14.57
C GLU A 83 2.64 32.19 15.35
N GLN A 84 3.00 31.79 16.58
CA GLN A 84 2.15 30.89 17.39
C GLN A 84 0.79 31.52 17.68
N LEU A 85 0.77 32.81 18.02
CA LEU A 85 -0.48 33.54 18.27
C LEU A 85 -1.35 33.61 17.00
N THR A 86 -0.72 33.84 15.84
CA THR A 86 -1.43 33.86 14.55
C THR A 86 -1.99 32.48 14.20
N GLN A 87 -1.25 31.41 14.47
CA GLN A 87 -1.69 30.03 14.22
C GLN A 87 -2.90 29.66 15.09
N LEU A 88 -2.83 29.93 16.40
CA LEU A 88 -3.93 29.65 17.33
C LEU A 88 -5.22 30.41 16.94
N LEU A 89 -5.10 31.66 16.52
CA LEU A 89 -6.25 32.50 16.15
C LEU A 89 -6.80 32.23 14.74
N ARG A 90 -6.08 31.49 13.88
CA ARG A 90 -6.62 31.07 12.58
C ARG A 90 -7.78 30.07 12.71
N GLY A 91 -7.88 29.38 13.85
CA GLY A 91 -8.81 28.28 14.08
C GLY A 91 -10.27 28.69 14.35
N GLY A 92 -10.56 29.95 14.65
CA GLY A 92 -11.94 30.42 14.89
C GLY A 92 -12.09 31.33 16.11
N THR A 93 -12.99 30.98 17.04
CA THR A 93 -13.29 31.81 18.21
C THR A 93 -12.18 31.78 19.25
N VAL A 94 -12.18 32.73 20.19
CA VAL A 94 -11.21 32.76 21.29
C VAL A 94 -11.30 31.47 22.11
N GLU A 95 -12.50 30.94 22.35
CA GLU A 95 -12.71 29.70 23.09
C GLU A 95 -12.06 28.49 22.41
N GLN A 96 -12.21 28.37 21.09
CA GLN A 96 -11.59 27.30 20.30
C GLN A 96 -10.06 27.39 20.34
N ALA A 97 -9.51 28.61 20.23
CA ALA A 97 -8.07 28.83 20.34
C ALA A 97 -7.54 28.42 21.73
N LEU A 98 -8.28 28.76 22.80
CA LEU A 98 -7.90 28.41 24.17
C LEU A 98 -8.00 26.91 24.44
N THR A 99 -9.06 26.24 24.00
CA THR A 99 -9.20 24.79 24.23
C THR A 99 -8.17 23.99 23.44
N SER A 100 -7.87 24.39 22.19
CA SER A 100 -6.83 23.75 21.38
C SER A 100 -5.46 23.90 22.03
N LEU A 101 -5.10 25.12 22.46
CA LEU A 101 -3.86 25.40 23.20
C LEU A 101 -3.68 24.50 24.43
N ILE A 102 -4.74 24.34 25.22
CA ILE A 102 -4.71 23.55 26.47
C ILE A 102 -4.57 22.06 26.13
N ASP A 103 -5.35 21.59 25.16
CA ASP A 103 -5.35 20.19 24.73
C ASP A 103 -4.01 19.79 24.11
N ASP A 104 -3.43 20.65 23.26
CA ASP A 104 -2.15 20.43 22.58
C ASP A 104 -1.01 20.19 23.59
N LEU A 105 -0.95 20.96 24.69
CA LEU A 105 0.07 20.75 25.72
C LEU A 105 -0.28 19.57 26.63
N LEU A 106 -1.52 19.49 27.12
CA LEU A 106 -1.95 18.42 28.04
C LEU A 106 -1.77 17.03 27.41
N ASN A 107 -2.11 16.90 26.13
CA ASN A 107 -2.07 15.67 25.35
C ASN A 107 -0.87 15.62 24.40
N TYR A 108 0.17 16.44 24.61
CA TYR A 108 1.40 16.37 23.84
C TYR A 108 2.00 14.95 23.89
N GLN A 109 2.23 14.36 22.72
CA GLN A 109 2.75 13.00 22.52
C GLN A 109 4.14 12.97 21.85
N GLY A 110 4.81 14.13 21.73
CA GLY A 110 6.14 14.20 21.16
C GLY A 110 7.26 13.97 22.18
N PHE A 111 8.50 14.09 21.72
CA PHE A 111 9.71 13.80 22.51
C PHE A 111 10.62 15.02 22.72
N ASP A 112 10.12 16.24 22.52
CA ASP A 112 10.87 17.46 22.80
C ASP A 112 10.98 17.70 24.32
N ASP A 113 12.20 17.61 24.86
CA ASP A 113 12.45 17.71 26.31
C ASP A 113 11.93 19.03 26.90
N ALA A 114 11.99 20.15 26.16
CA ALA A 114 11.51 21.44 26.64
C ALA A 114 9.98 21.51 26.71
N THR A 115 9.29 20.93 25.73
CA THR A 115 7.83 20.85 25.72
C THR A 115 7.32 19.85 26.75
N LEU A 116 8.00 18.72 26.93
CA LEU A 116 7.70 17.75 28.00
C LEU A 116 7.83 18.38 29.38
N ALA A 117 8.86 19.21 29.62
CA ALA A 117 9.01 19.94 30.88
C ALA A 117 7.84 20.92 31.11
N LYS A 118 7.41 21.65 30.07
CA LYS A 118 6.24 22.54 30.16
C LYS A 118 4.95 21.77 30.44
N GLN A 119 4.75 20.63 29.78
CA GLN A 119 3.60 19.76 30.03
C GLN A 119 3.59 19.27 31.47
N GLN A 120 4.73 18.83 31.99
CA GLN A 120 4.88 18.39 33.37
C GLN A 120 4.54 19.50 34.38
N ASP A 121 5.05 20.71 34.18
CA ASP A 121 4.76 21.86 35.05
C ASP A 121 3.26 22.20 35.03
N PHE A 122 2.65 22.17 33.84
CA PHE A 122 1.22 22.39 33.65
C PHE A 122 0.39 21.33 34.40
N GLU A 123 0.72 20.05 34.24
CA GLU A 123 0.05 18.94 34.93
C GLU A 123 0.20 19.01 36.45
N SER A 124 1.36 19.43 36.95
CA SER A 124 1.55 19.67 38.38
C SER A 124 0.56 20.73 38.90
N GLY A 125 0.39 21.83 38.15
CA GLY A 125 -0.60 22.87 38.46
C GLY A 125 -2.04 22.34 38.47
N VAL A 126 -2.39 21.51 37.48
CA VAL A 126 -3.69 20.84 37.37
C VAL A 126 -3.94 19.86 38.52
N ASN A 127 -2.92 19.10 38.93
CA ASN A 127 -3.03 18.11 40.00
C ASN A 127 -3.38 18.73 41.36
N HIS A 128 -2.92 19.95 41.66
CA HIS A 128 -3.32 20.66 42.87
C HIS A 128 -4.82 21.05 42.92
N LEU A 129 -5.53 21.02 41.78
CA LEU A 129 -7.00 21.12 41.75
C LEU A 129 -7.68 19.77 41.90
N LEU A 130 -7.06 18.70 41.38
CA LEU A 130 -7.65 17.37 41.37
C LEU A 130 -7.56 16.67 42.73
N TYR A 131 -6.44 16.85 43.42
CA TYR A 131 -6.13 16.13 44.66
C TYR A 131 -6.02 17.10 45.84
N ARG A 132 -6.41 16.62 47.03
CA ARG A 132 -6.32 17.43 48.25
C ARG A 132 -4.87 17.63 48.69
N ASP A 133 -4.03 16.64 48.43
CA ASP A 133 -2.61 16.62 48.78
C ASP A 133 -1.85 15.93 47.65
N ALA A 134 -1.73 16.70 46.55
CA ALA A 134 -1.11 16.31 45.28
C ALA A 134 0.38 16.00 45.41
N ASP A 135 1.06 16.61 46.38
CA ASP A 135 2.50 16.43 46.62
C ASP A 135 2.84 15.09 47.29
N ASN A 136 1.85 14.42 47.90
CA ASN A 136 2.03 13.18 48.65
C ASN A 136 1.02 12.11 48.23
N LEU A 137 0.90 11.84 46.92
CA LEU A 137 0.11 10.70 46.43
C LEU A 137 0.83 9.37 46.72
N ALA A 138 0.05 8.30 46.90
CA ALA A 138 0.59 6.95 47.05
C ALA A 138 1.28 6.45 45.76
N SER A 139 2.08 5.39 45.88
CA SER A 139 2.78 4.77 44.74
C SER A 139 1.83 4.40 43.59
N LEU A 140 2.37 4.26 42.37
CA LEU A 140 1.57 3.84 41.21
C LEU A 140 0.87 2.50 41.46
N GLU A 141 1.58 1.51 42.00
CA GLU A 141 1.03 0.19 42.30
C GLU A 141 -0.23 0.26 43.19
N LEU A 142 -0.22 1.10 44.23
CA LEU A 142 -1.37 1.27 45.12
C LEU A 142 -2.52 2.04 44.45
N ARG A 143 -2.20 2.96 43.53
CA ARG A 143 -3.20 3.66 42.69
C ARG A 143 -3.85 2.71 41.69
N GLU A 144 -3.08 1.83 41.06
CA GLU A 144 -3.60 0.78 40.17
C GLU A 144 -4.49 -0.20 40.91
N GLN A 145 -4.12 -0.64 42.13
CA GLN A 145 -4.97 -1.47 42.97
C GLN A 145 -6.30 -0.79 43.34
N ALA A 146 -6.28 0.52 43.60
CA ALA A 146 -7.51 1.28 43.86
C ALA A 146 -8.41 1.36 42.61
N VAL A 147 -7.80 1.56 41.43
CA VAL A 147 -8.53 1.60 40.15
C VAL A 147 -9.08 0.24 39.76
N SER A 148 -8.32 -0.85 39.95
CA SER A 148 -8.80 -2.19 39.65
C SER A 148 -10.07 -2.51 40.43
N LEU A 149 -10.16 -2.14 41.71
CA LEU A 149 -11.39 -2.28 42.49
C LEU A 149 -12.57 -1.47 41.93
N ALA A 150 -12.33 -0.24 41.47
CA ALA A 150 -13.37 0.59 40.87
C ALA A 150 -13.89 -0.03 39.57
N LEU A 151 -12.99 -0.46 38.68
CA LEU A 151 -13.33 -1.07 37.40
C LEU A 151 -14.07 -2.40 37.59
N SER A 152 -13.60 -3.27 38.48
CA SER A 152 -14.18 -4.60 38.67
C SER A 152 -15.53 -4.62 39.39
N ILE A 153 -15.81 -3.62 40.23
CA ILE A 153 -17.01 -3.61 41.09
C ILE A 153 -18.02 -2.56 40.66
N ALA A 154 -17.56 -1.34 40.37
CA ALA A 154 -18.44 -0.24 40.00
C ALA A 154 -18.64 -0.10 38.49
N ASP A 155 -17.87 -0.85 37.68
CA ASP A 155 -17.91 -0.83 36.22
C ASP A 155 -17.73 0.59 35.63
N ARG A 156 -16.82 1.36 36.24
CA ARG A 156 -16.46 2.72 35.82
C ARG A 156 -15.08 3.14 36.31
N GLY A 157 -14.54 4.19 35.70
CA GLY A 157 -13.32 4.86 36.16
C GLY A 157 -13.41 5.44 37.57
N ILE A 158 -12.26 5.66 38.21
CA ILE A 158 -12.18 6.25 39.55
C ILE A 158 -12.22 7.79 39.50
N TYR A 159 -12.71 8.41 40.59
CA TYR A 159 -12.69 9.86 40.79
C TYR A 159 -11.46 10.27 41.61
N SER A 160 -10.88 11.47 41.41
CA SER A 160 -9.57 11.88 41.96
C SER A 160 -9.45 11.75 43.49
N LEU A 161 -10.43 12.23 44.27
CA LEU A 161 -10.35 12.11 45.74
C LEU A 161 -10.60 10.69 46.23
N SER A 162 -11.35 9.87 45.48
CA SER A 162 -11.50 8.45 45.80
C SER A 162 -10.19 7.73 45.55
N LEU A 163 -9.52 8.02 44.43
CA LEU A 163 -8.20 7.51 44.13
C LEU A 163 -7.20 7.89 45.22
N GLU A 164 -7.14 9.17 45.60
CA GLU A 164 -6.29 9.64 46.70
C GLU A 164 -6.61 8.92 48.02
N ALA A 165 -7.89 8.88 48.41
CA ALA A 165 -8.29 8.32 49.69
C ALA A 165 -8.03 6.81 49.78
N TRP A 166 -8.34 6.06 48.72
CA TRP A 166 -8.23 4.60 48.71
C TRP A 166 -6.78 4.17 48.62
N SER A 167 -5.99 4.80 47.73
CA SER A 167 -4.56 4.50 47.62
C SER A 167 -3.78 4.89 48.88
N LYS A 168 -4.08 6.04 49.51
CA LYS A 168 -3.50 6.40 50.83
C LYS A 168 -3.93 5.46 51.94
N ALA A 169 -5.14 4.90 51.91
CA ALA A 169 -5.55 3.91 52.90
C ALA A 169 -4.66 2.65 52.82
N LEU A 170 -4.39 2.17 51.60
CA LEU A 170 -3.48 1.06 51.34
C LEU A 170 -2.04 1.39 51.77
N ASP A 171 -1.56 2.59 51.43
CA ASP A 171 -0.21 3.07 51.80
C ASP A 171 -0.02 3.13 53.33
N ASN A 172 -1.09 3.46 54.06
CA ASN A 172 -1.11 3.44 55.53
C ASN A 172 -1.30 2.02 56.14
N GLY A 173 -1.20 0.96 55.33
CA GLY A 173 -1.24 -0.44 55.78
C GLY A 173 -2.63 -1.06 55.87
N THR A 174 -3.67 -0.44 55.29
CA THR A 174 -4.98 -1.09 55.15
C THR A 174 -4.85 -2.24 54.15
N SER A 175 -5.31 -3.45 54.50
CA SER A 175 -5.31 -4.55 53.54
C SER A 175 -6.35 -4.33 52.43
N ILE A 176 -6.06 -4.83 51.23
CA ILE A 176 -7.01 -4.81 50.11
C ILE A 176 -8.35 -5.41 50.53
N ASN A 177 -8.34 -6.54 51.25
CA ASN A 177 -9.52 -7.20 51.81
C ASN A 177 -10.39 -6.29 52.67
N TYR A 178 -9.77 -5.53 53.57
CA TYR A 178 -10.50 -4.61 54.42
C TYR A 178 -11.04 -3.41 53.64
N LEU A 179 -10.28 -2.90 52.68
CA LEU A 179 -10.72 -1.84 51.79
C LEU A 179 -11.91 -2.30 50.94
N THR A 180 -11.81 -3.43 50.24
CA THR A 180 -12.91 -4.02 49.44
C THR A 180 -14.16 -4.21 50.28
N LYS A 181 -14.03 -4.77 51.49
CA LYS A 181 -15.15 -4.91 52.44
C LYS A 181 -15.78 -3.56 52.80
N THR A 182 -14.96 -2.52 52.98
CA THR A 182 -15.46 -1.17 53.29
C THR A 182 -16.19 -0.57 52.09
N LEU A 183 -15.61 -0.69 50.89
CA LEU A 183 -16.18 -0.17 49.65
C LEU A 183 -17.49 -0.86 49.28
N LEU A 184 -17.63 -2.15 49.55
CA LEU A 184 -18.89 -2.86 49.35
C LEU A 184 -20.07 -2.24 50.12
N ASN A 185 -19.85 -1.46 51.19
CA ASN A 185 -20.92 -0.75 51.89
C ASN A 185 -21.30 0.60 51.25
N TYR A 186 -20.56 1.07 50.25
CA TYR A 186 -20.85 2.33 49.58
C TYR A 186 -22.11 2.17 48.71
N PRO A 187 -23.01 3.18 48.67
CA PRO A 187 -24.27 3.09 47.92
C PRO A 187 -24.12 2.72 46.44
N GLU A 188 -23.00 3.11 45.85
CA GLU A 188 -22.66 2.81 44.47
C GLU A 188 -22.32 1.34 44.26
N PHE A 189 -21.44 0.77 45.09
CA PHE A 189 -21.03 -0.63 45.00
C PHE A 189 -22.21 -1.55 45.33
N GLN A 190 -23.06 -1.11 46.27
CA GLN A 190 -24.32 -1.78 46.58
C GLN A 190 -25.28 -1.84 45.39
N ARG A 191 -25.23 -0.86 44.47
CA ARG A 191 -26.07 -0.84 43.27
C ARG A 191 -25.63 -1.88 42.24
N THR A 192 -24.32 -2.09 42.09
CA THR A 192 -23.78 -3.00 41.07
C THR A 192 -23.72 -4.45 41.56
N VAL A 193 -23.21 -4.68 42.78
CA VAL A 193 -22.95 -6.04 43.30
C VAL A 193 -23.58 -6.34 44.66
N GLY A 194 -24.24 -5.37 45.30
CA GLY A 194 -24.69 -5.48 46.70
C GLY A 194 -25.61 -6.66 46.97
N GLN A 195 -26.55 -6.94 46.06
CA GLN A 195 -27.53 -8.03 46.18
C GLN A 195 -27.05 -9.36 45.58
N LEU A 196 -25.92 -9.37 44.85
CA LEU A 196 -25.42 -10.57 44.17
C LEU A 196 -24.66 -11.46 45.15
N GLU A 197 -24.90 -12.76 45.11
CA GLU A 197 -24.24 -13.77 45.95
C GLU A 197 -23.74 -14.94 45.09
N GLY A 198 -22.75 -15.69 45.60
CA GLY A 198 -22.29 -16.94 44.98
C GLY A 198 -22.00 -16.82 43.48
N SER A 199 -22.64 -17.66 42.66
CA SER A 199 -22.42 -17.70 41.21
C SER A 199 -22.82 -16.42 40.47
N GLU A 200 -23.82 -15.68 40.95
CA GLU A 200 -24.26 -14.43 40.29
C GLU A 200 -23.22 -13.33 40.48
N LEU A 201 -22.64 -13.22 41.69
CA LEU A 201 -21.54 -12.30 41.97
C LEU A 201 -20.31 -12.64 41.13
N ILE A 202 -19.91 -13.92 41.09
CA ILE A 202 -18.76 -14.38 40.31
C ILE A 202 -18.97 -14.06 38.83
N THR A 203 -20.13 -14.38 38.28
CA THR A 203 -20.44 -14.13 36.86
C THR A 203 -20.35 -12.63 36.54
N GLN A 204 -20.92 -11.76 37.39
CA GLN A 204 -20.87 -10.32 37.17
C GLN A 204 -19.43 -9.80 37.15
N VAL A 205 -18.65 -10.08 38.21
CA VAL A 205 -17.28 -9.57 38.35
C VAL A 205 -16.35 -10.15 37.29
N PHE A 206 -16.46 -11.45 37.02
CA PHE A 206 -15.65 -12.13 36.02
C PHE A 206 -15.96 -11.60 34.61
N THR A 207 -17.24 -11.41 34.27
CA THR A 207 -17.60 -10.88 32.93
C THR A 207 -17.15 -9.43 32.76
N THR A 208 -17.26 -8.60 33.81
CA THR A 208 -16.75 -7.21 33.77
C THR A 208 -15.24 -7.16 33.53
N LEU A 209 -14.47 -8.11 34.09
CA LEU A 209 -13.01 -8.15 33.98
C LEU A 209 -12.51 -8.82 32.69
N HIS A 210 -13.04 -10.00 32.38
CA HIS A 210 -12.58 -10.85 31.28
C HIS A 210 -13.34 -10.60 29.97
N GLY A 211 -14.44 -9.84 30.00
CA GLY A 211 -15.33 -9.65 28.85
C GLY A 211 -16.14 -10.90 28.46
N THR A 212 -15.97 -12.00 29.19
CA THR A 212 -16.60 -13.30 28.92
C THR A 212 -17.15 -13.92 30.19
N ALA A 213 -18.18 -14.76 30.10
CA ALA A 213 -18.71 -15.48 31.25
C ALA A 213 -17.71 -16.54 31.79
N PRO A 214 -17.69 -16.80 33.11
CA PRO A 214 -16.82 -17.83 33.69
C PRO A 214 -17.23 -19.25 33.28
N THR A 215 -16.26 -20.15 33.20
CA THR A 215 -16.52 -21.59 33.03
C THR A 215 -17.07 -22.22 34.31
N ALA A 216 -17.56 -23.46 34.22
CA ALA A 216 -18.04 -24.21 35.38
C ALA A 216 -16.93 -24.45 36.41
N GLU A 217 -15.70 -24.67 35.96
CA GLU A 217 -14.51 -24.84 36.81
C GLU A 217 -14.14 -23.53 37.52
N GLN A 218 -14.20 -22.39 36.82
CA GLN A 218 -13.96 -21.07 37.41
C GLN A 218 -15.04 -20.71 38.44
N LEU A 219 -16.31 -20.97 38.14
CA LEU A 219 -17.41 -20.83 39.10
C LEU A 219 -17.21 -21.68 40.35
N ALA A 220 -16.77 -22.94 40.19
CA ALA A 220 -16.48 -23.82 41.32
C ALA A 220 -15.27 -23.34 42.15
N THR A 221 -14.23 -22.84 41.48
CA THR A 221 -13.01 -22.33 42.12
C THR A 221 -13.29 -21.10 42.97
N TYR A 222 -13.90 -20.07 42.38
CA TYR A 222 -14.23 -18.84 43.11
C TYR A 222 -15.37 -19.07 44.12
N GLY A 223 -16.31 -19.97 43.83
CA GLY A 223 -17.42 -20.31 44.73
C GLY A 223 -17.00 -21.03 46.01
N ALA A 224 -15.76 -21.54 46.10
CA ALA A 224 -15.20 -22.15 47.29
C ALA A 224 -14.68 -21.12 48.32
N LEU A 225 -14.59 -19.84 47.95
CA LEU A 225 -14.11 -18.76 48.81
C LEU A 225 -15.20 -18.29 49.79
N ALA A 226 -14.77 -17.86 50.98
CA ALA A 226 -15.66 -17.70 52.14
C ALA A 226 -16.56 -16.44 52.11
N ASP A 227 -16.15 -15.39 51.38
CA ASP A 227 -16.83 -14.09 51.40
C ASP A 227 -16.67 -13.31 50.08
N LYS A 228 -17.53 -12.30 49.88
CA LYS A 228 -17.58 -11.50 48.65
C LYS A 228 -16.25 -10.82 48.33
N GLN A 229 -15.61 -10.23 49.34
CA GLN A 229 -14.36 -9.50 49.13
C GLN A 229 -13.23 -10.44 48.67
N SER A 230 -13.15 -11.66 49.22
CA SER A 230 -12.17 -12.67 48.80
C SER A 230 -12.44 -13.16 47.38
N ILE A 231 -13.71 -13.31 46.98
CA ILE A 231 -14.09 -13.67 45.61
C ILE A 231 -13.61 -12.60 44.62
N ILE A 232 -13.95 -11.34 44.88
CA ILE A 232 -13.59 -10.22 44.00
C ILE A 232 -12.07 -10.10 43.87
N GLU A 233 -11.34 -10.17 44.98
CA GLU A 233 -9.88 -10.09 45.00
C GLU A 233 -9.21 -11.23 44.27
N ALA A 234 -9.72 -12.46 44.41
CA ALA A 234 -9.19 -13.61 43.69
C ALA A 234 -9.34 -13.43 42.18
N ILE A 235 -10.53 -13.03 41.68
CA ILE A 235 -10.75 -12.84 40.24
C ILE A 235 -9.83 -11.75 39.67
N ILE A 236 -9.70 -10.61 40.38
CA ILE A 236 -8.81 -9.52 39.95
C ILE A 236 -7.35 -10.00 39.92
N ASN A 237 -6.88 -10.63 40.99
CA ASN A 237 -5.48 -11.06 41.09
C ASN A 237 -5.16 -12.17 40.08
N ASP A 238 -6.06 -13.13 39.87
CA ASP A 238 -5.87 -14.22 38.92
C ASP A 238 -5.72 -13.69 37.49
N LEU A 239 -6.46 -12.65 37.10
CA LEU A 239 -6.26 -11.99 35.80
C LEU A 239 -4.94 -11.20 35.77
N ARG A 240 -4.73 -10.27 36.70
CA ARG A 240 -3.56 -9.37 36.68
C ARG A 240 -2.22 -10.11 36.78
N THR A 241 -2.18 -11.20 37.53
CA THR A 241 -0.96 -12.02 37.76
C THR A 241 -0.90 -13.29 36.92
N SER A 242 -1.80 -13.41 35.93
CA SER A 242 -1.81 -14.54 35.01
C SER A 242 -0.43 -14.73 34.35
N THR A 243 -0.05 -16.00 34.21
CA THR A 243 1.15 -16.45 33.47
C THR A 243 0.76 -17.34 32.29
N ALA A 244 -0.51 -17.27 31.89
CA ALA A 244 -1.01 -17.96 30.72
C ALA A 244 -0.31 -17.45 29.45
N THR A 245 -0.16 -18.34 28.47
CA THR A 245 0.53 -18.03 27.20
C THR A 245 -0.40 -18.18 25.99
N ASP A 246 -1.70 -18.37 26.22
CA ASP A 246 -2.68 -18.40 25.14
C ASP A 246 -3.20 -16.98 24.83
N ASP A 247 -3.38 -16.72 23.53
CA ASP A 247 -3.80 -15.43 22.97
C ASP A 247 -5.02 -14.82 23.68
N ALA A 248 -6.03 -15.65 24.01
CA ALA A 248 -7.26 -15.19 24.65
C ALA A 248 -7.02 -14.65 26.07
N SER A 249 -6.28 -15.40 26.89
CA SER A 249 -5.97 -14.98 28.26
C SER A 249 -5.04 -13.77 28.29
N LEU A 250 -4.04 -13.70 27.40
CA LEU A 250 -3.14 -12.55 27.27
C LEU A 250 -3.91 -11.30 26.84
N THR A 251 -4.76 -11.40 25.82
CA THR A 251 -5.59 -10.28 25.35
C THR A 251 -6.47 -9.72 26.47
N GLN A 252 -7.11 -10.60 27.25
CA GLN A 252 -7.94 -10.17 28.40
C GLN A 252 -7.10 -9.45 29.46
N GLN A 253 -5.93 -9.98 29.79
CA GLN A 253 -5.03 -9.40 30.78
C GLN A 253 -4.52 -8.03 30.33
N HIS A 254 -4.03 -7.92 29.09
CA HIS A 254 -3.51 -6.67 28.54
C HIS A 254 -4.62 -5.61 28.44
N ALA A 255 -5.81 -5.98 27.98
CA ALA A 255 -6.95 -5.08 27.90
C ALA A 255 -7.34 -4.52 29.28
N PHE A 256 -7.30 -5.35 30.33
CA PHE A 256 -7.61 -4.88 31.68
C PHE A 256 -6.52 -3.95 32.24
N GLU A 257 -5.25 -4.26 32.04
CA GLU A 257 -4.15 -3.34 32.42
C GLU A 257 -4.20 -2.02 31.63
N ALA A 258 -4.58 -2.06 30.34
CA ALA A 258 -4.80 -0.85 29.54
C ALA A 258 -5.94 0.01 30.12
N LEU A 259 -7.05 -0.60 30.53
CA LEU A 259 -8.15 0.11 31.21
C LEU A 259 -7.70 0.76 32.51
N ILE A 260 -6.86 0.09 33.30
CA ILE A 260 -6.27 0.68 34.51
C ILE A 260 -5.44 1.93 34.15
N GLY A 261 -4.54 1.80 33.16
CA GLY A 261 -3.68 2.90 32.74
C GLY A 261 -4.44 4.11 32.17
N GLU A 262 -5.46 3.86 31.34
CA GLU A 262 -6.34 4.91 30.79
C GLU A 262 -7.07 5.67 31.88
N ASN A 263 -7.57 4.96 32.90
CA ASN A 263 -8.27 5.57 34.03
C ASN A 263 -7.32 6.28 35.01
N LEU A 264 -6.02 6.02 34.92
CA LEU A 264 -4.96 6.73 35.62
C LEU A 264 -4.29 7.82 34.79
N LEU A 265 -4.78 8.06 33.56
CA LEU A 265 -4.24 9.08 32.65
C LEU A 265 -2.76 8.86 32.31
N TYR A 266 -2.33 7.60 32.23
CA TYR A 266 -0.97 7.29 31.83
C TYR A 266 -0.69 7.75 30.40
N LYS A 267 0.49 8.32 30.21
CA LYS A 267 0.92 8.82 28.90
C LYS A 267 1.03 7.68 27.90
N THR A 268 0.55 7.93 26.69
CA THR A 268 0.59 6.98 25.57
C THR A 268 1.89 7.09 24.75
N ALA A 269 2.72 8.10 25.03
CA ALA A 269 4.02 8.28 24.41
C ALA A 269 5.11 8.31 25.48
N ALA A 270 6.21 7.58 25.27
CA ALA A 270 7.28 7.49 26.27
C ALA A 270 8.68 7.36 25.66
N LYS A 271 9.63 8.07 26.28
CA LYS A 271 11.06 7.82 26.10
C LYS A 271 11.52 6.83 27.15
N LEU A 272 12.02 5.68 26.70
CA LEU A 272 12.31 4.51 27.52
C LEU A 272 13.77 4.10 27.39
N SER A 273 14.23 3.28 28.32
CA SER A 273 15.57 2.72 28.39
C SER A 273 15.52 1.26 28.85
N VAL A 274 16.61 0.55 28.64
CA VAL A 274 16.76 -0.86 29.06
C VAL A 274 16.83 -0.92 30.58
N THR A 275 16.02 -1.81 31.17
CA THR A 275 16.00 -2.02 32.62
C THR A 275 17.14 -2.92 33.07
N ASP A 276 17.85 -2.51 34.12
CA ASP A 276 18.87 -3.34 34.77
C ASP A 276 18.25 -4.65 35.30
N GLY A 277 18.71 -5.79 34.81
CA GLY A 277 18.18 -7.11 35.18
C GLY A 277 16.99 -7.61 34.33
N GLY A 278 16.47 -6.79 33.42
CA GLY A 278 15.39 -7.15 32.48
C GLY A 278 13.96 -6.88 32.98
N GLY A 279 12.97 -7.20 32.14
CA GLY A 279 11.54 -6.97 32.37
C GLY A 279 11.01 -5.78 31.56
N ASN A 280 9.93 -5.15 32.03
CA ASN A 280 9.37 -3.95 31.40
C ASN A 280 10.44 -2.85 31.31
N ALA A 281 10.30 -1.95 30.34
CA ALA A 281 11.23 -0.85 30.12
C ALA A 281 11.30 0.14 31.31
N THR A 282 12.38 0.90 31.41
CA THR A 282 12.55 1.96 32.42
C THR A 282 12.36 3.34 31.79
N GLY A 283 11.62 4.21 32.45
CA GLY A 283 11.37 5.58 32.00
C GLY A 283 11.07 6.54 33.15
N THR A 284 10.88 7.82 32.81
CA THR A 284 10.44 8.87 33.77
C THR A 284 8.98 9.26 33.57
N VAL A 285 8.27 8.57 32.68
CA VAL A 285 6.87 8.84 32.32
C VAL A 285 5.96 8.68 33.55
N ASN A 286 4.90 9.49 33.68
CA ASN A 286 3.90 9.48 34.77
C ASN A 286 4.38 9.80 36.20
N THR A 287 5.62 9.45 36.59
CA THR A 287 6.15 9.66 37.94
C THR A 287 7.20 10.75 38.03
N GLN A 288 7.70 11.24 36.88
CA GLN A 288 8.78 12.23 36.78
C GLN A 288 10.13 11.74 37.35
N THR A 289 10.19 10.48 37.76
CA THR A 289 11.39 9.85 38.33
C THR A 289 11.63 8.54 37.61
N SER A 290 12.90 8.16 37.46
CA SER A 290 13.22 6.93 36.73
C SER A 290 12.72 5.72 37.51
N HIS A 291 11.93 4.88 36.85
CA HIS A 291 11.39 3.62 37.39
C HIS A 291 11.10 2.65 36.25
N GLN A 292 11.03 1.36 36.59
CA GLN A 292 10.51 0.34 35.68
C GLN A 292 9.01 0.52 35.55
N LEU A 293 8.51 0.58 34.31
CA LEU A 293 7.09 0.74 34.02
C LEU A 293 6.29 -0.46 34.53
N SER A 294 5.10 -0.20 35.04
CA SER A 294 4.12 -1.25 35.32
C SER A 294 3.52 -1.83 34.04
N ASN A 295 2.74 -2.90 34.17
CA ASN A 295 1.97 -3.46 33.06
C ASN A 295 0.91 -2.49 32.56
N ALA A 296 0.23 -1.77 33.46
CA ALA A 296 -0.75 -0.74 33.10
C ALA A 296 -0.12 0.45 32.36
N GLU A 297 1.09 0.86 32.74
CA GLU A 297 1.84 1.88 32.00
C GLU A 297 2.25 1.41 30.61
N THR A 298 2.70 0.16 30.50
CA THR A 298 3.10 -0.43 29.21
C THR A 298 1.88 -0.62 28.28
N ALA A 299 0.73 -1.01 28.83
CA ALA A 299 -0.45 -1.37 28.06
C ALA A 299 -1.15 -0.19 27.35
N VAL A 300 -0.87 1.05 27.76
CA VAL A 300 -1.43 2.25 27.11
C VAL A 300 -0.50 2.85 26.04
N LEU A 301 0.72 2.35 25.91
CA LEU A 301 1.71 2.91 24.99
C LEU A 301 1.26 2.74 23.53
N LYS A 302 1.39 3.84 22.78
CA LYS A 302 1.18 3.93 21.34
C LYS A 302 2.47 4.29 20.61
N THR A 303 3.28 5.16 21.21
CA THR A 303 4.52 5.68 20.61
C THR A 303 5.68 5.54 21.58
N VAL A 304 6.75 4.86 21.18
CA VAL A 304 7.91 4.62 22.05
C VAL A 304 9.21 5.02 21.35
N GLN A 305 10.04 5.80 22.06
CA GLN A 305 11.45 5.95 21.75
C GLN A 305 12.28 5.16 22.77
N LEU A 306 12.87 4.05 22.36
CA LEU A 306 13.69 3.19 23.21
C LEU A 306 15.18 3.46 23.03
N GLU A 307 15.85 3.85 24.11
CA GLU A 307 17.30 4.05 24.17
C GLU A 307 18.02 2.76 24.63
N ALA A 308 18.37 1.88 23.68
CA ALA A 308 19.07 0.63 23.95
C ALA A 308 20.59 0.82 24.16
N ASN A 309 20.94 1.52 25.23
CA ASN A 309 22.34 1.85 25.60
C ASN A 309 23.00 0.83 26.53
N ALA A 310 22.25 -0.15 27.03
CA ALA A 310 22.74 -1.27 27.84
C ALA A 310 22.20 -2.59 27.30
N ALA A 311 22.90 -3.70 27.59
CA ALA A 311 22.39 -5.04 27.29
C ALA A 311 21.34 -5.43 28.33
N GLY A 312 20.30 -6.15 27.90
CA GLY A 312 19.20 -6.56 28.76
C GLY A 312 17.93 -6.83 27.95
N THR A 313 16.87 -7.22 28.64
CA THR A 313 15.55 -7.45 28.02
C THR A 313 14.65 -6.26 28.29
N VAL A 314 13.92 -5.83 27.26
CA VAL A 314 12.87 -4.84 27.29
C VAL A 314 11.58 -5.52 26.88
N ASP A 315 10.69 -5.67 27.85
CA ASP A 315 9.38 -6.24 27.65
C ASP A 315 8.36 -5.14 27.34
N LEU A 316 7.78 -5.21 26.14
CA LEU A 316 6.67 -4.38 25.68
C LEU A 316 5.48 -5.26 25.26
N THR A 317 5.41 -6.50 25.73
CA THR A 317 4.33 -7.44 25.37
C THR A 317 2.95 -6.95 25.77
N PHE A 318 2.83 -6.15 26.83
CA PHE A 318 1.57 -5.53 27.22
C PHE A 318 1.10 -4.42 26.27
N ALA A 319 1.98 -3.86 25.44
CA ALA A 319 1.69 -2.70 24.59
C ALA A 319 0.92 -3.07 23.31
N ASP A 320 -0.27 -3.66 23.45
CA ASP A 320 -1.14 -4.06 22.33
C ASP A 320 -1.60 -2.88 21.46
N LYS A 321 -1.45 -1.63 21.94
CA LYS A 321 -1.81 -0.39 21.22
C LYS A 321 -0.62 0.30 20.55
N LEU A 322 0.57 -0.30 20.61
CA LEU A 322 1.79 0.26 20.03
C LEU A 322 1.64 0.37 18.51
N SER A 323 1.75 1.59 17.98
CA SER A 323 1.74 1.87 16.54
C SER A 323 3.12 2.31 16.02
N ASP A 324 3.96 2.88 16.89
CA ASP A 324 5.24 3.47 16.52
C ASP A 324 6.33 3.13 17.54
N LEU A 325 7.43 2.53 17.06
CA LEU A 325 8.58 2.21 17.89
C LEU A 325 9.87 2.65 17.20
N THR A 326 10.63 3.53 17.85
CA THR A 326 11.99 3.89 17.44
C THR A 326 13.00 3.30 18.41
N ILE A 327 13.94 2.50 17.92
CA ILE A 327 14.99 1.85 18.73
C ILE A 327 16.35 2.49 18.43
N ASN A 328 16.85 3.25 19.40
CA ASN A 328 18.15 3.92 19.40
C ASN A 328 19.22 3.12 20.16
N GLY A 329 20.42 3.69 20.27
CA GLY A 329 21.54 3.12 21.01
C GLY A 329 22.39 2.15 20.18
N SER A 330 23.23 1.37 20.87
CA SER A 330 24.18 0.45 20.23
C SER A 330 24.42 -0.86 20.98
N ALA A 331 23.79 -1.04 22.15
CA ALA A 331 23.97 -2.26 22.94
C ALA A 331 23.10 -3.40 22.38
N ALA A 332 23.49 -4.63 22.70
CA ALA A 332 22.74 -5.83 22.36
C ALA A 332 21.60 -6.05 23.37
N ALA A 333 20.50 -5.33 23.18
CA ALA A 333 19.27 -5.51 23.95
C ALA A 333 18.29 -6.43 23.23
N THR A 334 17.48 -7.15 23.98
CA THR A 334 16.33 -7.93 23.48
C THR A 334 15.06 -7.13 23.70
N VAL A 335 14.26 -6.94 22.66
CA VAL A 335 12.97 -6.24 22.71
C VAL A 335 11.88 -7.25 22.35
N ASN A 336 10.93 -7.44 23.25
CA ASN A 336 9.80 -8.35 23.06
C ASN A 336 8.52 -7.54 22.87
N LEU A 337 7.79 -7.83 21.79
CA LEU A 337 6.50 -7.25 21.49
C LEU A 337 5.40 -8.31 21.63
N SER A 338 4.14 -7.86 21.68
CA SER A 338 2.97 -8.73 21.86
C SER A 338 2.73 -9.62 20.64
N ASP A 339 2.50 -10.92 20.86
CA ASP A 339 2.18 -11.93 19.85
C ASP A 339 0.76 -12.53 20.00
N ASN A 340 -0.06 -11.92 20.87
CA ASN A 340 -1.39 -12.39 21.27
C ASN A 340 -2.50 -12.16 20.22
N GLY A 341 -2.20 -11.58 19.05
CA GLY A 341 -3.16 -11.29 17.99
C GLY A 341 -3.96 -9.98 18.16
N ALA A 342 -3.82 -9.27 19.28
CA ALA A 342 -4.57 -8.04 19.56
C ALA A 342 -3.90 -6.77 19.00
N ARG A 343 -2.59 -6.83 18.75
CA ARG A 343 -1.82 -5.70 18.23
C ARG A 343 -2.01 -5.52 16.72
N GLY A 344 -2.24 -4.27 16.31
CA GLY A 344 -2.29 -3.87 14.90
C GLY A 344 -0.91 -3.61 14.29
N ASP A 345 -0.89 -3.12 13.05
CA ASP A 345 0.36 -2.83 12.33
C ASP A 345 1.20 -1.77 13.06
N THR A 346 2.50 -2.06 13.23
CA THR A 346 3.45 -1.17 13.92
C THR A 346 4.56 -0.74 12.96
N ALA A 347 4.81 0.57 12.87
CA ALA A 347 5.99 1.11 12.21
C ALA A 347 7.19 1.05 13.16
N ILE A 348 8.24 0.31 12.78
CA ILE A 348 9.42 0.12 13.62
C ILE A 348 10.66 0.71 12.92
N ALA A 349 11.23 1.76 13.50
CA ALA A 349 12.49 2.34 13.06
C ALA A 349 13.65 1.82 13.93
N VAL A 350 14.65 1.20 13.32
CA VAL A 350 15.80 0.61 14.03
C VAL A 350 17.08 1.33 13.65
N HIS A 351 17.68 1.98 14.64
CA HIS A 351 18.98 2.67 14.55
C HIS A 351 20.13 1.85 15.12
N ASN A 352 19.84 0.67 15.69
CA ASN A 352 20.77 -0.20 16.37
C ASN A 352 20.79 -1.62 15.74
N ALA A 353 21.87 -1.98 15.05
CA ALA A 353 22.00 -3.28 14.38
C ALA A 353 22.36 -4.46 15.31
N ASN A 354 22.42 -4.24 16.63
CA ASN A 354 22.79 -5.27 17.61
C ASN A 354 21.58 -5.83 18.39
N ILE A 355 20.38 -5.31 18.15
CA ILE A 355 19.18 -5.69 18.90
C ILE A 355 18.66 -7.06 18.49
N THR A 356 18.13 -7.79 19.47
CA THR A 356 17.22 -8.90 19.20
C THR A 356 15.80 -8.36 19.24
N LEU A 357 15.09 -8.37 18.13
CA LEU A 357 13.67 -8.00 18.06
C LEU A 357 12.86 -9.28 17.95
N ASN A 358 12.05 -9.56 18.96
CA ASN A 358 10.94 -10.48 18.86
C ASN A 358 9.71 -9.63 18.60
N ALA A 359 9.33 -9.51 17.34
CA ALA A 359 8.11 -8.84 16.95
C ALA A 359 6.91 -9.77 17.22
N GLY A 360 5.75 -9.46 16.66
CA GLY A 360 4.48 -9.92 17.22
C GLY A 360 3.62 -10.66 16.23
N SER A 361 2.37 -10.22 16.15
CA SER A 361 1.33 -10.82 15.30
C SER A 361 0.71 -9.84 14.29
N GLY A 362 1.23 -8.62 14.17
CA GLY A 362 0.75 -7.60 13.24
C GLY A 362 1.52 -7.66 11.93
N ASN A 363 1.18 -6.81 10.95
CA ASN A 363 2.01 -6.66 9.75
C ASN A 363 3.09 -5.60 10.05
N GLU A 364 4.26 -6.04 10.49
CA GLU A 364 5.31 -5.12 10.90
C GLU A 364 6.19 -4.67 9.73
N THR A 365 6.39 -3.36 9.62
CA THR A 365 7.43 -2.80 8.73
C THR A 365 8.60 -2.30 9.56
N ILE A 366 9.71 -3.04 9.50
CA ILE A 366 10.95 -2.76 10.21
C ILE A 366 11.94 -2.09 9.26
N ASN A 367 12.18 -0.79 9.49
CA ASN A 367 13.09 0.02 8.72
C ASN A 367 14.43 0.18 9.44
N LEU A 368 15.48 -0.46 8.93
CA LEU A 368 16.85 -0.22 9.40
C LEU A 368 17.41 1.04 8.75
N SER A 369 17.76 1.99 9.60
CA SER A 369 18.38 3.25 9.17
C SER A 369 19.86 3.08 8.80
N SER A 370 20.45 4.13 8.23
CA SER A 370 21.89 4.18 7.93
C SER A 370 22.79 4.21 9.17
N SER A 371 22.28 4.56 10.35
CA SER A 371 23.04 4.50 11.60
C SER A 371 23.14 3.09 12.17
N ALA A 372 22.25 2.18 11.75
CA ALA A 372 22.34 0.76 12.10
C ALA A 372 23.53 0.14 11.35
N ASN A 373 24.62 -0.13 12.07
CA ASN A 373 25.84 -0.71 11.49
C ASN A 373 25.68 -2.20 11.18
N VAL A 374 24.97 -2.53 10.11
CA VAL A 374 24.67 -3.90 9.67
C VAL A 374 25.94 -4.70 9.32
N ALA A 375 27.02 -4.03 8.91
CA ALA A 375 28.28 -4.68 8.50
C ALA A 375 28.99 -5.41 9.67
N SER A 376 28.82 -4.92 10.91
CA SER A 376 29.36 -5.54 12.12
C SER A 376 28.31 -5.88 13.17
N GLY A 377 27.02 -5.75 12.83
CA GLY A 377 25.91 -5.98 13.74
C GLY A 377 25.78 -7.44 14.17
N THR A 378 25.15 -7.65 15.33
CA THR A 378 24.82 -8.98 15.86
C THR A 378 23.33 -9.18 16.06
N GLY A 379 22.51 -8.33 15.45
CA GLY A 379 21.07 -8.33 15.66
C GLY A 379 20.39 -9.59 15.14
N THR A 380 19.29 -9.95 15.78
CA THR A 380 18.41 -11.06 15.41
C THR A 380 16.98 -10.55 15.32
N PHE A 381 16.33 -10.73 14.17
CA PHE A 381 14.96 -10.23 13.95
C PHE A 381 14.03 -11.43 13.75
N ASN A 382 13.14 -11.68 14.71
CA ASN A 382 12.10 -12.69 14.63
C ASN A 382 10.76 -11.97 14.49
N LEU A 383 10.13 -12.01 13.30
CA LEU A 383 9.00 -11.12 13.02
C LEU A 383 7.65 -11.73 13.46
N GLY A 384 7.52 -13.05 13.41
CA GLY A 384 6.43 -13.75 14.09
C GLY A 384 5.30 -14.12 13.13
N LYS A 385 4.07 -13.71 13.42
CA LYS A 385 2.92 -13.93 12.53
C LYS A 385 2.60 -12.61 11.83
N GLY A 386 2.17 -12.64 10.58
CA GLY A 386 1.77 -11.44 9.85
C GLY A 386 2.44 -11.39 8.48
N ASN A 387 2.15 -10.37 7.69
CA ASN A 387 2.90 -10.11 6.46
C ASN A 387 3.94 -9.03 6.76
N ASP A 388 5.12 -9.45 7.18
CA ASP A 388 6.15 -8.55 7.70
C ASP A 388 7.11 -8.08 6.62
N ALA A 389 7.79 -6.96 6.87
CA ALA A 389 8.80 -6.41 5.99
C ALA A 389 10.05 -5.98 6.76
N LEU A 390 11.22 -6.50 6.37
CA LEU A 390 12.52 -6.07 6.88
C LEU A 390 13.27 -5.29 5.78
N ILE A 391 13.34 -3.97 5.95
CA ILE A 391 13.81 -3.04 4.92
C ILE A 391 15.11 -2.35 5.33
N TRP A 392 16.04 -2.25 4.37
CA TRP A 392 17.32 -1.56 4.55
C TRP A 392 17.83 -0.97 3.23
N ALA A 393 18.28 0.27 3.27
CA ALA A 393 18.77 0.98 2.09
C ALA A 393 20.15 0.50 1.58
N GLY A 394 20.84 -0.38 2.31
CA GLY A 394 22.21 -0.79 2.01
C GLY A 394 23.27 0.18 2.55
N ASN A 395 24.55 -0.22 2.47
CA ASN A 395 25.70 0.57 2.93
C ASN A 395 26.81 0.69 1.88
N ALA A 396 26.58 0.23 0.65
CA ALA A 396 27.55 0.36 -0.43
C ALA A 396 27.70 1.83 -0.86
N THR A 397 28.92 2.36 -0.78
CA THR A 397 29.29 3.67 -1.36
C THR A 397 30.04 3.50 -2.69
N THR A 398 31.00 2.58 -2.73
CA THR A 398 31.75 2.16 -3.93
C THR A 398 32.05 0.67 -3.86
N GLY A 399 31.04 -0.21 -4.01
CA GLY A 399 31.27 -1.64 -3.74
C GLY A 399 30.00 -2.47 -3.66
N ALA A 400 30.12 -3.63 -3.03
CA ALA A 400 28.98 -4.45 -2.62
C ALA A 400 28.53 -4.03 -1.20
N ASN A 401 27.27 -4.32 -0.86
CA ASN A 401 26.83 -4.22 0.53
C ASN A 401 27.66 -5.16 1.43
N SER A 402 27.83 -4.77 2.68
CA SER A 402 28.45 -5.59 3.71
C SER A 402 27.45 -5.85 4.83
N VAL A 403 27.25 -7.14 5.13
CA VAL A 403 26.35 -7.63 6.18
C VAL A 403 27.11 -8.63 7.04
N SER A 404 27.02 -8.47 8.36
CA SER A 404 27.66 -9.35 9.33
C SER A 404 27.12 -10.78 9.23
N SER A 405 27.98 -11.77 9.43
CA SER A 405 27.55 -13.18 9.52
C SER A 405 26.68 -13.46 10.74
N ASN A 406 26.73 -12.60 11.75
CA ASN A 406 25.95 -12.72 12.98
C ASN A 406 24.64 -11.95 12.94
N PHE A 407 24.37 -11.24 11.84
CA PHE A 407 23.09 -10.58 11.62
C PHE A 407 22.14 -11.59 10.97
N THR A 408 21.05 -11.92 11.64
CA THR A 408 20.08 -12.94 11.20
C THR A 408 18.65 -12.44 11.28
N ALA A 409 17.77 -12.96 10.42
CA ALA A 409 16.34 -12.69 10.54
C ALA A 409 15.49 -13.88 10.11
N ASN A 410 14.30 -13.97 10.68
CA ASN A 410 13.26 -14.92 10.36
C ASN A 410 11.95 -14.15 10.26
N GLY A 411 11.30 -14.16 9.08
CA GLY A 411 9.97 -13.52 8.92
C GLY A 411 8.96 -14.24 9.80
N GLY A 412 8.64 -15.48 9.46
CA GLY A 412 7.88 -16.37 10.33
C GLY A 412 6.69 -16.96 9.59
N ASP A 413 5.51 -16.84 10.17
CA ASP A 413 4.27 -17.32 9.56
C ASP A 413 3.59 -16.17 8.81
N GLY A 414 3.54 -16.27 7.47
CA GLY A 414 2.85 -15.28 6.65
C GLY A 414 3.43 -15.17 5.25
N THR A 415 3.33 -13.99 4.63
CA THR A 415 4.05 -13.65 3.40
C THR A 415 4.95 -12.47 3.68
N ASP A 416 6.20 -12.79 4.00
CA ASP A 416 7.15 -11.82 4.49
C ASP A 416 8.08 -11.32 3.38
N THR A 417 8.54 -10.08 3.53
CA THR A 417 9.33 -9.38 2.53
C THR A 417 10.69 -8.98 3.09
N LEU A 418 11.77 -9.37 2.40
CA LEU A 418 13.13 -8.97 2.74
C LEU A 418 13.69 -8.04 1.65
N SER A 419 14.26 -6.90 2.04
CA SER A 419 15.01 -6.07 1.10
C SER A 419 16.22 -6.82 0.52
N ALA A 420 16.36 -6.80 -0.81
CA ALA A 420 17.48 -7.41 -1.52
C ALA A 420 18.84 -6.90 -1.05
N ASN A 421 18.92 -5.69 -0.46
CA ASN A 421 20.17 -5.11 0.04
C ASN A 421 20.82 -5.94 1.15
N PHE A 422 20.06 -6.74 1.91
CA PHE A 422 20.59 -7.63 2.94
C PHE A 422 21.37 -8.82 2.36
N ILE A 423 21.12 -9.19 1.10
CA ILE A 423 21.68 -10.39 0.51
C ILE A 423 22.94 -10.03 -0.28
N THR A 424 24.05 -10.63 0.13
CA THR A 424 25.36 -10.43 -0.46
C THR A 424 25.76 -11.63 -1.31
N LYS A 425 26.60 -11.39 -2.33
CA LYS A 425 27.19 -12.42 -3.18
C LYS A 425 28.69 -12.17 -3.33
N SER A 426 29.49 -13.20 -3.10
CA SER A 426 30.92 -13.23 -3.42
C SER A 426 31.24 -14.42 -4.30
N VAL A 427 32.15 -14.24 -5.24
CA VAL A 427 32.60 -15.28 -6.15
C VAL A 427 34.12 -15.35 -6.16
N ALA A 428 34.65 -16.53 -5.84
CA ALA A 428 36.07 -16.82 -5.94
C ALA A 428 36.30 -17.82 -7.08
N THR A 429 36.97 -17.38 -8.14
CA THR A 429 37.29 -18.20 -9.31
C THR A 429 38.77 -18.51 -9.36
N THR A 430 39.11 -19.79 -9.53
CA THR A 430 40.47 -20.25 -9.83
C THR A 430 40.50 -20.84 -11.23
N SER A 431 41.68 -20.84 -11.85
CA SER A 431 41.92 -21.52 -13.13
C SER A 431 43.16 -22.40 -13.01
N ASN A 432 43.10 -23.60 -13.58
CA ASN A 432 44.25 -24.48 -13.65
C ASN A 432 45.19 -24.09 -14.82
N VAL A 433 46.31 -24.81 -14.97
CA VAL A 433 47.31 -24.57 -16.03
C VAL A 433 46.77 -24.69 -17.46
N LEU A 434 45.60 -25.31 -17.65
CA LEU A 434 44.89 -25.42 -18.93
C LEU A 434 43.80 -24.33 -19.10
N GLY A 435 43.68 -23.40 -18.16
CA GLY A 435 42.66 -22.35 -18.17
C GLY A 435 41.26 -22.83 -17.76
N ILE A 436 41.10 -24.08 -17.32
CA ILE A 436 39.82 -24.60 -16.84
C ILE A 436 39.52 -23.95 -15.49
N ARG A 437 38.35 -23.33 -15.41
CA ARG A 437 37.91 -22.57 -14.23
C ARG A 437 37.12 -23.41 -13.24
N SER A 438 37.21 -23.04 -11.97
CA SER A 438 36.33 -23.53 -10.90
C SER A 438 36.00 -22.36 -10.00
N SER A 439 34.70 -22.17 -9.74
CA SER A 439 34.19 -21.00 -9.03
C SER A 439 33.41 -21.42 -7.79
N THR A 440 33.65 -20.72 -6.68
CA THR A 440 32.87 -20.87 -5.45
C THR A 440 32.03 -19.62 -5.25
N VAL A 441 30.72 -19.79 -5.16
CA VAL A 441 29.74 -18.74 -4.83
C VAL A 441 29.41 -18.82 -3.35
N THR A 442 29.62 -17.72 -2.64
CA THR A 442 29.30 -17.56 -1.21
C THR A 442 28.29 -16.43 -1.05
N SER A 443 27.32 -16.63 -0.16
CA SER A 443 26.27 -15.67 0.17
C SER A 443 25.90 -15.80 1.65
N ASN A 444 25.36 -14.74 2.23
CA ASN A 444 24.74 -14.75 3.55
C ASN A 444 23.22 -15.08 3.50
N ALA A 445 22.70 -15.58 2.38
CA ALA A 445 21.28 -15.95 2.26
C ALA A 445 20.77 -16.89 3.40
N ASN A 446 21.64 -17.76 3.95
CA ASN A 446 21.28 -18.64 5.07
C ASN A 446 21.08 -17.93 6.41
N ASN A 447 21.41 -16.64 6.51
CA ASN A 447 21.12 -15.83 7.68
C ASN A 447 19.64 -15.41 7.73
N PHE A 448 18.90 -15.65 6.64
CA PHE A 448 17.52 -15.25 6.47
C PHE A 448 16.65 -16.48 6.16
N SER A 449 15.48 -16.55 6.80
CA SER A 449 14.49 -17.60 6.56
C SER A 449 13.07 -17.04 6.55
N ASN A 450 12.16 -17.72 5.85
CA ASN A 450 10.74 -17.40 5.80
C ASN A 450 10.51 -15.93 5.39
N PHE A 451 11.05 -15.60 4.22
CA PHE A 451 10.81 -14.33 3.55
C PHE A 451 10.45 -14.67 2.11
N GLU A 452 9.16 -14.85 1.87
CA GLU A 452 8.64 -15.38 0.62
C GLU A 452 8.86 -14.41 -0.53
N LYS A 453 8.96 -13.10 -0.27
CA LYS A 453 9.20 -12.06 -1.27
C LYS A 453 10.55 -11.35 -1.04
N ILE A 454 11.21 -10.98 -2.15
CA ILE A 454 12.41 -10.15 -2.14
C ILE A 454 12.07 -8.76 -2.69
N ASP A 455 12.20 -7.72 -1.87
CA ASP A 455 11.96 -6.35 -2.30
C ASP A 455 13.18 -5.78 -3.03
N LEU A 456 12.93 -5.26 -4.24
CA LEU A 456 13.94 -4.71 -5.14
C LEU A 456 14.06 -3.19 -5.06
N ALA A 457 13.18 -2.53 -4.30
CA ALA A 457 13.22 -1.09 -4.08
C ALA A 457 14.55 -0.66 -3.44
N GLY A 458 15.16 0.39 -4.00
CA GLY A 458 16.42 0.94 -3.51
C GLY A 458 17.60 -0.03 -3.54
N TYR A 459 17.54 -1.12 -4.32
CA TYR A 459 18.65 -2.07 -4.38
C TYR A 459 19.89 -1.45 -5.04
N ILE A 460 20.99 -1.39 -4.28
CA ILE A 460 22.29 -0.85 -4.71
C ILE A 460 23.40 -1.91 -4.74
N GLY A 461 23.05 -3.18 -4.50
CA GLY A 461 24.00 -4.26 -4.32
C GLY A 461 24.67 -4.71 -5.63
N LYS A 462 25.84 -5.34 -5.49
CA LYS A 462 26.54 -6.08 -6.55
C LYS A 462 27.35 -7.24 -5.98
N SER A 463 27.76 -8.17 -6.84
CA SER A 463 28.67 -9.24 -6.44
C SER A 463 30.11 -8.75 -6.23
N THR A 464 30.85 -9.36 -5.30
CA THR A 464 32.32 -9.26 -5.27
C THR A 464 32.91 -10.46 -6.01
N GLY A 465 33.95 -10.25 -6.82
CA GLY A 465 34.51 -11.33 -7.66
C GLY A 465 36.03 -11.33 -7.68
N THR A 466 36.64 -12.52 -7.69
CA THR A 466 38.08 -12.69 -7.94
C THR A 466 38.38 -13.76 -8.98
N LEU A 467 39.43 -13.58 -9.77
CA LEU A 467 40.04 -14.58 -10.65
C LEU A 467 41.51 -14.78 -10.25
N ASN A 468 41.87 -16.00 -9.83
CA ASN A 468 43.20 -16.32 -9.30
C ASN A 468 43.65 -15.32 -8.21
N GLY A 469 42.72 -14.90 -7.34
CA GLY A 469 42.96 -13.94 -6.26
C GLY A 469 42.99 -12.47 -6.67
N GLN A 470 42.83 -12.13 -7.95
CA GLN A 470 42.73 -10.75 -8.43
C GLN A 470 41.28 -10.32 -8.59
N ALA A 471 40.93 -9.11 -8.16
CA ALA A 471 39.57 -8.59 -8.26
C ALA A 471 39.10 -8.50 -9.73
N VAL A 472 37.82 -8.78 -9.97
CA VAL A 472 37.16 -8.62 -11.27
C VAL A 472 35.97 -7.68 -11.16
N THR A 473 35.65 -6.99 -12.26
CA THR A 473 34.49 -6.11 -12.32
C THR A 473 33.20 -6.93 -12.45
N THR A 474 32.18 -6.52 -11.70
CA THR A 474 30.83 -7.10 -11.66
C THR A 474 29.78 -6.04 -11.95
N GLY A 475 28.58 -6.44 -12.35
CA GLY A 475 27.49 -5.52 -12.66
C GLY A 475 27.00 -4.79 -11.41
N SER A 476 26.77 -3.48 -11.50
CA SER A 476 26.10 -2.74 -10.43
C SER A 476 24.60 -3.06 -10.43
N ASN A 477 23.95 -2.93 -9.28
CA ASN A 477 22.50 -3.12 -9.10
C ASN A 477 22.01 -4.46 -9.67
N THR A 478 22.87 -5.48 -9.64
CA THR A 478 22.57 -6.82 -10.15
C THR A 478 22.33 -7.79 -8.99
N PHE A 479 21.11 -8.28 -8.88
CA PHE A 479 20.69 -9.29 -7.92
C PHE A 479 20.65 -10.67 -8.59
N ASP A 480 21.38 -11.64 -8.06
CA ASP A 480 21.36 -13.01 -8.57
C ASP A 480 20.41 -13.87 -7.75
N PHE A 481 19.17 -14.03 -8.23
CA PHE A 481 18.15 -14.86 -7.58
C PHE A 481 18.61 -16.33 -7.43
N GLY A 482 19.56 -16.77 -8.26
CA GLY A 482 20.15 -18.09 -8.17
C GLY A 482 20.84 -18.37 -6.82
N ILE A 483 21.23 -17.33 -6.06
CA ILE A 483 21.80 -17.53 -4.72
C ILE A 483 20.79 -18.12 -3.72
N LEU A 484 19.50 -17.94 -3.98
CA LEU A 484 18.41 -18.40 -3.12
C LEU A 484 18.00 -19.85 -3.40
N ASN A 485 18.23 -20.35 -4.61
CA ASN A 485 17.71 -21.64 -5.08
C ASN A 485 18.79 -22.60 -5.63
N GLY A 486 20.07 -22.27 -5.46
CA GLY A 486 21.18 -23.14 -5.89
C GLY A 486 21.54 -23.06 -7.37
N THR A 487 21.15 -21.99 -8.06
CA THR A 487 21.31 -21.86 -9.52
C THR A 487 22.09 -20.60 -9.93
N ALA A 488 22.86 -20.06 -8.98
CA ALA A 488 23.65 -18.84 -9.18
C ALA A 488 24.65 -18.98 -10.34
N THR A 489 24.89 -17.88 -11.04
CA THR A 489 25.90 -17.81 -12.10
C THR A 489 27.06 -16.93 -11.68
N VAL A 490 28.16 -17.04 -12.43
CA VAL A 490 29.38 -16.30 -12.14
C VAL A 490 29.52 -15.16 -13.14
N GLU A 491 29.45 -13.94 -12.62
CA GLU A 491 29.66 -12.73 -13.39
C GLU A 491 31.16 -12.43 -13.49
N GLY A 492 31.60 -11.89 -14.63
CA GLY A 492 33.01 -11.51 -14.85
C GLY A 492 33.98 -12.68 -15.14
N THR A 493 33.63 -13.92 -14.77
CA THR A 493 34.45 -15.11 -15.10
C THR A 493 33.61 -16.27 -15.67
N ASN A 494 33.48 -16.33 -17.00
CA ASN A 494 32.72 -17.40 -17.67
C ASN A 494 33.46 -18.75 -17.68
N GLY A 495 32.69 -19.85 -17.60
CA GLY A 495 33.12 -21.23 -17.81
C GLY A 495 33.54 -21.98 -16.54
N GLY A 496 33.58 -23.31 -16.61
CA GLY A 496 34.04 -24.17 -15.52
C GLY A 496 32.93 -24.72 -14.61
N THR A 497 33.33 -25.31 -13.48
CA THR A 497 32.40 -25.81 -12.46
C THR A 497 32.01 -24.70 -11.49
N ILE A 498 30.76 -24.69 -11.03
CA ILE A 498 30.25 -23.79 -10.00
C ILE A 498 29.92 -24.63 -8.76
N THR A 499 30.41 -24.20 -7.61
CA THR A 499 30.02 -24.72 -6.30
C THR A 499 29.38 -23.59 -5.51
N GLN A 500 28.22 -23.84 -4.93
CA GLN A 500 27.46 -22.87 -4.15
C GLN A 500 27.23 -23.43 -2.74
N ALA A 501 27.20 -22.54 -1.75
CA ALA A 501 26.80 -22.87 -0.39
C ALA A 501 25.32 -23.29 -0.29
N ALA A 502 24.90 -23.70 0.92
CA ALA A 502 23.49 -24.02 1.20
C ALA A 502 22.56 -22.82 0.94
N GLN A 503 21.28 -23.11 0.69
CA GLN A 503 20.22 -22.17 0.34
C GLN A 503 19.43 -21.75 1.57
N GLY A 504 18.96 -20.50 1.60
CA GLY A 504 18.06 -20.02 2.65
C GLY A 504 16.72 -20.76 2.63
N THR A 505 16.09 -20.90 3.79
CA THR A 505 14.78 -21.57 3.92
C THR A 505 13.67 -20.63 3.50
N ASN A 506 12.83 -21.05 2.54
CA ASN A 506 11.66 -20.32 2.06
C ASN A 506 11.94 -18.86 1.63
N LEU A 507 13.14 -18.60 1.09
CA LEU A 507 13.58 -17.25 0.71
C LEU A 507 13.26 -16.98 -0.77
N GLY A 508 12.43 -15.98 -1.05
CA GLY A 508 11.99 -15.59 -2.40
C GLY A 508 11.06 -16.60 -3.09
N SER A 509 10.41 -17.49 -2.33
CA SER A 509 9.55 -18.56 -2.89
C SER A 509 8.30 -18.06 -3.62
N GLN A 510 7.89 -16.82 -3.36
CA GLN A 510 6.80 -16.09 -4.03
C GLN A 510 7.29 -14.92 -4.89
N GLY A 511 8.60 -14.81 -5.14
CA GLY A 511 9.16 -13.88 -6.13
C GLY A 511 9.55 -12.54 -5.55
N PHE A 512 9.11 -11.46 -6.21
CA PHE A 512 9.62 -10.12 -5.98
C PHE A 512 8.56 -9.18 -5.41
N ALA A 513 9.01 -8.20 -4.63
CA ALA A 513 8.24 -7.02 -4.28
C ALA A 513 8.90 -5.77 -4.88
N LEU A 514 8.10 -4.72 -5.09
CA LEU A 514 8.54 -3.39 -5.46
C LEU A 514 7.80 -2.38 -4.59
N SER A 515 8.40 -2.04 -3.45
CA SER A 515 7.83 -1.09 -2.48
C SER A 515 8.12 0.38 -2.84
N GLY A 516 9.03 0.63 -3.78
CA GLY A 516 9.52 1.94 -4.16
C GLY A 516 10.48 1.88 -5.35
N LYS A 517 11.23 2.97 -5.60
CA LYS A 517 12.04 3.12 -6.83
C LYS A 517 13.09 2.00 -7.00
N ALA A 518 13.08 1.33 -8.15
CA ALA A 518 14.19 0.51 -8.62
C ALA A 518 14.98 1.29 -9.68
N ASP A 519 16.23 1.63 -9.39
CA ASP A 519 17.08 2.39 -10.31
C ASP A 519 18.07 1.46 -11.01
N ASN A 520 17.79 1.05 -12.24
CA ASN A 520 18.65 0.15 -13.03
C ASN A 520 18.89 -1.18 -12.32
N VAL A 521 17.85 -1.71 -11.65
CA VAL A 521 17.92 -2.99 -10.95
C VAL A 521 17.76 -4.12 -11.96
N LYS A 522 18.71 -5.06 -11.93
CA LYS A 522 18.72 -6.25 -12.77
C LYS A 522 18.66 -7.50 -11.91
N VAL A 523 17.67 -8.34 -12.13
CA VAL A 523 17.61 -9.69 -11.58
C VAL A 523 18.12 -10.69 -12.62
N ILE A 524 19.03 -11.57 -12.22
CA ILE A 524 19.48 -12.70 -13.04
C ILE A 524 19.12 -14.03 -12.37
N ASN A 525 19.01 -15.08 -13.20
CA ASN A 525 18.66 -16.43 -12.77
C ASN A 525 17.33 -16.51 -12.02
N ALA A 526 16.37 -15.65 -12.39
CA ALA A 526 15.02 -15.69 -11.82
C ALA A 526 14.40 -17.09 -12.04
N ALA A 527 13.73 -17.58 -11.00
CA ALA A 527 13.06 -18.87 -11.00
C ALA A 527 11.66 -18.79 -11.64
N GLY A 528 11.09 -19.96 -11.93
CA GLY A 528 9.71 -20.08 -12.34
C GLY A 528 8.77 -20.46 -11.20
N GLY A 529 7.61 -21.02 -11.55
CA GLY A 529 6.61 -21.44 -10.58
C GLY A 529 5.98 -20.24 -9.87
N THR A 530 5.80 -20.33 -8.55
CA THR A 530 5.27 -19.24 -7.71
C THR A 530 6.20 -18.04 -7.61
N ALA A 531 7.51 -18.24 -7.81
CA ALA A 531 8.50 -17.17 -7.76
C ALA A 531 8.54 -16.31 -9.03
N ALA A 532 7.84 -16.69 -10.11
CA ALA A 532 7.67 -15.87 -11.30
C ALA A 532 6.54 -14.85 -11.08
N ALA A 533 6.71 -14.01 -10.07
CA ALA A 533 5.74 -12.99 -9.69
C ALA A 533 6.40 -11.69 -9.20
N LEU A 534 5.70 -10.57 -9.36
CA LEU A 534 6.04 -9.25 -8.85
C LEU A 534 4.82 -8.62 -8.16
N SER A 535 4.96 -8.29 -6.89
CA SER A 535 3.96 -7.55 -6.11
C SER A 535 4.41 -6.10 -5.97
N VAL A 536 3.65 -5.16 -6.55
CA VAL A 536 3.87 -3.72 -6.48
C VAL A 536 3.13 -3.20 -5.26
N THR A 537 3.86 -2.93 -4.18
CA THR A 537 3.31 -2.57 -2.87
C THR A 537 3.45 -1.09 -2.54
N GLY A 538 4.17 -0.33 -3.38
CA GLY A 538 4.29 1.12 -3.27
C GLY A 538 4.64 1.77 -4.60
N ASN A 539 4.69 3.11 -4.61
CA ASN A 539 4.96 3.88 -5.81
C ASN A 539 6.47 3.91 -6.13
N ALA A 540 6.87 3.27 -7.23
CA ALA A 540 8.26 3.26 -7.70
C ALA A 540 8.62 4.49 -8.55
N GLY A 541 7.62 5.10 -9.18
CA GLY A 541 7.74 6.28 -10.03
C GLY A 541 8.20 5.99 -11.46
N ALA A 542 7.90 6.91 -12.37
CA ALA A 542 8.10 6.74 -13.81
C ALA A 542 9.54 6.47 -14.26
N ASP A 543 10.52 6.91 -13.48
CA ASP A 543 11.96 6.70 -13.74
C ASP A 543 12.45 5.33 -13.23
N SER A 544 11.61 4.57 -12.54
CA SER A 544 11.91 3.21 -12.08
C SER A 544 12.10 2.28 -13.28
N ASN A 545 13.11 1.44 -13.21
CA ASN A 545 13.43 0.50 -14.26
C ASN A 545 14.02 -0.80 -13.69
N LEU A 546 13.32 -1.90 -14.00
CA LEU A 546 13.57 -3.23 -13.50
C LEU A 546 13.69 -4.22 -14.66
N GLU A 547 14.80 -4.96 -14.71
CA GLU A 547 15.00 -6.06 -15.65
C GLU A 547 15.00 -7.40 -14.89
N ILE A 548 14.17 -8.36 -15.32
CA ILE A 548 14.14 -9.72 -14.75
C ILE A 548 14.53 -10.73 -15.83
N ALA A 549 15.71 -11.32 -15.68
CA ALA A 549 16.21 -12.37 -16.54
C ALA A 549 16.00 -13.76 -15.94
N PHE A 550 15.07 -14.51 -16.53
CA PHE A 550 14.76 -15.88 -16.19
C PHE A 550 15.83 -16.85 -16.67
N ARG A 551 15.97 -17.96 -15.93
CA ARG A 551 16.66 -19.12 -16.47
C ARG A 551 15.93 -19.66 -17.71
N GLN A 552 16.68 -20.33 -18.59
CA GLN A 552 16.07 -21.04 -19.71
C GLN A 552 15.04 -22.05 -19.21
N ASN A 553 13.88 -22.13 -19.86
CA ASN A 553 12.77 -23.01 -19.53
C ASN A 553 12.18 -22.78 -18.12
N ALA A 554 12.39 -21.60 -17.50
CA ALA A 554 11.99 -21.39 -16.11
C ALA A 554 10.47 -21.40 -15.91
N THR A 555 9.72 -20.65 -16.73
CA THR A 555 8.29 -20.42 -16.49
C THR A 555 7.51 -20.25 -17.79
N ASN A 556 6.20 -20.53 -17.74
CA ASN A 556 5.25 -20.23 -18.79
C ASN A 556 4.42 -18.96 -18.53
N LYS A 557 4.45 -18.43 -17.31
CA LYS A 557 3.73 -17.23 -16.90
C LYS A 557 4.57 -16.31 -16.03
N PHE A 558 4.18 -15.04 -15.97
CA PHE A 558 4.64 -14.08 -14.98
C PHE A 558 3.44 -13.32 -14.42
N ASP A 559 3.29 -13.29 -13.10
CA ASP A 559 2.16 -12.65 -12.43
C ASP A 559 2.60 -11.31 -11.84
N ILE A 560 1.87 -10.23 -12.13
CA ILE A 560 2.09 -8.89 -11.57
C ILE A 560 0.84 -8.54 -10.75
N SER A 561 0.99 -8.24 -9.46
CA SER A 561 -0.10 -7.76 -8.62
C SER A 561 0.19 -6.35 -8.10
N PHE A 562 -0.80 -5.46 -8.14
CA PHE A 562 -0.77 -4.18 -7.45
C PHE A 562 -1.55 -4.34 -6.14
N ASP A 563 -0.84 -4.15 -5.02
CA ASP A 563 -1.34 -4.39 -3.66
C ASP A 563 -1.08 -3.18 -2.74
N ALA A 564 -0.89 -1.99 -3.33
CA ALA A 564 -0.52 -0.78 -2.61
C ALA A 564 -1.71 -0.11 -1.89
N VAL A 565 -1.43 0.59 -0.80
CA VAL A 565 -2.39 1.42 -0.06
C VAL A 565 -2.04 2.90 -0.29
N GLY A 566 -2.98 3.73 -0.73
CA GLY A 566 -2.69 5.15 -0.96
C GLY A 566 -3.83 5.96 -1.57
N THR A 567 -3.54 7.22 -1.90
CA THR A 567 -4.48 8.14 -2.58
C THR A 567 -3.89 8.72 -3.87
N GLN A 568 -2.69 8.25 -4.25
CA GLN A 568 -1.94 8.73 -5.40
C GLN A 568 -1.72 7.56 -6.34
N ASN A 569 -1.64 7.85 -7.64
CA ASN A 569 -1.34 6.83 -8.64
C ASN A 569 -0.08 6.04 -8.29
N ILE A 570 -0.14 4.74 -8.51
CA ILE A 570 0.92 3.80 -8.19
C ILE A 570 1.64 3.43 -9.49
N ASP A 571 2.84 3.97 -9.65
CA ASP A 571 3.65 3.76 -10.83
C ASP A 571 4.73 2.70 -10.56
N ALA A 572 4.62 1.56 -11.24
CA ALA A 572 5.62 0.49 -11.20
C ALA A 572 6.86 0.83 -12.05
N GLY A 573 6.80 1.89 -12.85
CA GLY A 573 7.81 2.28 -13.82
C GLY A 573 7.88 1.30 -14.99
N SER A 574 9.10 0.97 -15.37
CA SER A 574 9.38 0.10 -16.50
C SER A 574 9.89 -1.28 -16.09
N LEU A 575 9.31 -2.32 -16.68
CA LEU A 575 9.63 -3.71 -16.45
C LEU A 575 10.05 -4.39 -17.75
N SER A 576 11.21 -5.02 -17.75
CA SER A 576 11.69 -5.86 -18.84
C SER A 576 11.81 -7.31 -18.41
N LEU A 577 11.17 -8.21 -19.16
CA LEU A 577 11.22 -9.65 -18.90
C LEU A 577 12.08 -10.33 -19.96
N ILE A 578 13.22 -10.89 -19.55
CA ILE A 578 14.11 -11.64 -20.44
C ILE A 578 13.93 -13.13 -20.17
N SER A 579 13.46 -13.87 -21.17
CA SER A 579 13.21 -15.30 -21.07
C SER A 579 13.70 -16.05 -22.31
N SER A 580 13.99 -17.34 -22.15
CA SER A 580 14.36 -18.22 -23.26
C SER A 580 13.82 -19.64 -23.06
N SER A 581 13.56 -20.33 -24.16
CA SER A 581 13.09 -21.72 -24.17
C SER A 581 13.91 -22.56 -25.15
N SER A 582 14.14 -23.83 -24.81
CA SER A 582 14.81 -24.78 -25.71
C SER A 582 13.88 -25.21 -26.85
N THR A 583 14.47 -25.48 -28.02
CA THR A 583 13.74 -25.84 -29.24
C THR A 583 12.92 -27.14 -29.15
N LEU A 584 13.26 -28.04 -28.23
CA LEU A 584 12.58 -29.32 -28.04
C LEU A 584 12.10 -29.45 -26.59
N GLY A 585 10.77 -29.41 -26.38
CA GLY A 585 10.15 -29.64 -25.06
C GLY A 585 10.43 -28.56 -24.00
N GLY A 586 10.82 -27.35 -24.40
CA GLY A 586 11.07 -26.24 -23.47
C GLY A 586 9.81 -25.50 -23.03
N THR A 587 9.88 -24.89 -21.85
CA THR A 587 8.82 -24.02 -21.31
C THR A 587 9.09 -22.57 -21.73
N ALA A 588 8.19 -21.96 -22.49
CA ALA A 588 8.31 -20.55 -22.90
C ALA A 588 7.36 -19.67 -22.08
N LEU A 589 7.84 -18.50 -21.63
CA LEU A 589 7.03 -17.47 -20.98
C LEU A 589 6.01 -16.93 -21.99
N GLY A 590 4.80 -17.49 -22.00
CA GLY A 590 3.76 -17.17 -22.97
C GLY A 590 2.75 -16.14 -22.47
N THR A 591 2.62 -15.99 -21.15
CA THR A 591 1.56 -15.20 -20.54
C THR A 591 2.10 -14.26 -19.47
N VAL A 592 1.63 -13.02 -19.46
CA VAL A 592 1.77 -12.10 -18.33
C VAL A 592 0.38 -11.80 -17.80
N ASN A 593 0.16 -12.00 -16.50
CA ASN A 593 -1.09 -11.64 -15.83
C ASN A 593 -0.84 -10.38 -15.00
N ILE A 594 -1.74 -9.40 -15.07
CA ILE A 594 -1.66 -8.13 -14.36
C ILE A 594 -2.95 -7.98 -13.55
N ALA A 595 -2.85 -8.07 -12.23
CA ALA A 595 -3.92 -7.77 -11.29
C ALA A 595 -3.77 -6.32 -10.81
N SER A 596 -4.53 -5.41 -11.42
CA SER A 596 -4.63 -4.00 -11.05
C SER A 596 -5.58 -3.82 -9.86
N GLY A 597 -5.04 -3.97 -8.65
CA GLY A 597 -5.77 -3.78 -7.39
C GLY A 597 -5.15 -2.68 -6.53
N GLY A 598 -5.52 -2.68 -5.25
CA GLY A 598 -5.03 -1.75 -4.24
C GLY A 598 -6.08 -1.39 -3.19
N GLN A 599 -5.71 -0.57 -2.21
CA GLN A 599 -6.65 0.07 -1.28
C GLN A 599 -6.53 1.59 -1.38
N GLY A 600 -7.50 2.22 -2.02
CA GLY A 600 -7.48 3.65 -2.28
C GLY A 600 -8.35 4.03 -3.48
N ASP A 601 -8.31 5.29 -3.86
CA ASP A 601 -8.88 5.80 -5.11
C ASP A 601 -7.74 6.36 -5.96
N PHE A 602 -7.16 5.52 -6.82
CA PHE A 602 -6.02 5.84 -7.66
C PHE A 602 -5.94 4.92 -8.89
N SER A 603 -5.10 5.27 -9.86
CA SER A 603 -4.78 4.42 -11.02
C SER A 603 -3.42 3.74 -10.86
N ASN A 604 -3.27 2.56 -11.47
CA ASN A 604 -2.01 1.83 -11.56
C ASN A 604 -1.32 2.10 -12.91
N ILE A 605 0.01 2.20 -12.91
CA ILE A 605 0.79 2.50 -14.12
C ILE A 605 1.88 1.43 -14.31
N LEU A 606 1.99 0.87 -15.51
CA LEU A 606 3.00 -0.15 -15.86
C LEU A 606 3.49 0.02 -17.30
N LYS A 607 4.82 -0.02 -17.49
CA LYS A 607 5.44 -0.06 -18.82
C LYS A 607 6.17 -1.39 -19.03
N LEU A 608 5.67 -2.22 -19.94
CA LEU A 608 6.37 -3.43 -20.37
C LEU A 608 7.32 -3.08 -21.52
N ILE A 609 8.64 -3.14 -21.29
CA ILE A 609 9.67 -2.68 -22.23
C ILE A 609 10.81 -3.69 -22.43
N GLY A 610 11.76 -3.35 -23.30
CA GLY A 610 12.88 -4.22 -23.68
C GLY A 610 12.45 -5.23 -24.76
N THR A 611 13.10 -6.39 -24.81
CA THR A 611 12.88 -7.38 -25.89
C THR A 611 12.42 -8.71 -25.33
N ASN A 612 11.18 -9.10 -25.64
CA ASN A 612 10.64 -10.43 -25.34
C ASN A 612 9.83 -10.96 -26.52
N SER A 613 10.33 -12.04 -27.14
CA SER A 613 9.67 -12.70 -28.27
C SER A 613 8.90 -13.96 -27.86
N GLN A 614 8.65 -14.20 -26.58
CA GLN A 614 7.95 -15.40 -26.11
C GLN A 614 6.53 -15.11 -25.64
N VAL A 615 6.32 -13.94 -25.01
CA VAL A 615 5.02 -13.52 -24.50
C VAL A 615 4.05 -13.33 -25.67
N GLN A 616 2.88 -13.95 -25.54
CA GLN A 616 1.81 -13.95 -26.53
C GLN A 616 0.52 -13.35 -25.98
N THR A 617 0.31 -13.43 -24.67
CA THR A 617 -0.93 -13.01 -24.01
C THR A 617 -0.63 -12.12 -22.82
N LEU A 618 -1.31 -10.98 -22.74
CA LEU A 618 -1.43 -10.15 -21.55
C LEU A 618 -2.87 -10.25 -21.04
N ASN A 619 -3.06 -10.62 -19.77
CA ASN A 619 -4.37 -10.59 -19.12
C ASN A 619 -4.36 -9.48 -18.07
N VAL A 620 -5.40 -8.65 -18.06
CA VAL A 620 -5.60 -7.59 -17.06
C VAL A 620 -6.89 -7.88 -16.29
N SER A 621 -6.77 -7.89 -14.96
CA SER A 621 -7.85 -8.11 -14.00
C SER A 621 -7.78 -7.10 -12.88
N GLY A 622 -8.81 -7.03 -12.05
CA GLY A 622 -8.80 -6.23 -10.82
C GLY A 622 -9.91 -5.19 -10.81
N ASP A 623 -9.74 -4.18 -9.97
CA ASP A 623 -10.75 -3.16 -9.68
C ASP A 623 -10.20 -1.72 -9.71
N HIS A 624 -8.96 -1.54 -10.17
CA HIS A 624 -8.34 -0.23 -10.38
C HIS A 624 -8.02 -0.02 -11.87
N GLN A 625 -8.19 1.22 -12.35
CA GLN A 625 -7.81 1.60 -13.71
C GLN A 625 -6.31 1.33 -13.93
N LEU A 626 -5.95 0.78 -15.09
CA LEU A 626 -4.56 0.48 -15.45
C LEU A 626 -4.12 1.28 -16.68
N ASP A 627 -3.08 2.09 -16.50
CA ASP A 627 -2.32 2.71 -17.59
C ASP A 627 -1.20 1.74 -18.01
N LEU A 628 -1.41 1.04 -19.13
CA LEU A 628 -0.50 0.02 -19.62
C LEU A 628 0.21 0.49 -20.89
N THR A 629 1.53 0.65 -20.83
CA THR A 629 2.36 0.83 -22.03
C THR A 629 3.00 -0.51 -22.46
N LEU A 630 2.79 -0.89 -23.72
CA LEU A 630 3.43 -2.04 -24.36
C LEU A 630 4.48 -1.58 -25.38
N GLY A 631 5.76 -1.79 -25.04
CA GLY A 631 6.90 -1.48 -25.90
C GLY A 631 7.00 -2.39 -27.13
N SER A 632 7.60 -1.87 -28.20
CA SER A 632 7.70 -2.56 -29.51
C SER A 632 8.53 -3.85 -29.50
N GLY A 633 9.36 -4.09 -28.49
CA GLY A 633 10.13 -5.33 -28.37
C GLY A 633 9.33 -6.52 -27.86
N TYR A 634 8.05 -6.36 -27.50
CA TYR A 634 7.10 -7.44 -27.22
C TYR A 634 6.41 -7.94 -28.51
N SER A 635 7.22 -8.23 -29.53
CA SER A 635 6.77 -8.39 -30.93
C SER A 635 5.86 -9.59 -31.19
N ASN A 636 5.71 -10.51 -30.24
CA ASN A 636 4.89 -11.72 -30.38
C ASN A 636 3.58 -11.69 -29.59
N VAL A 637 3.26 -10.56 -28.92
CA VAL A 637 1.96 -10.39 -28.27
C VAL A 637 0.85 -10.42 -29.33
N ARG A 638 -0.15 -11.27 -29.10
CA ARG A 638 -1.31 -11.47 -29.98
C ARG A 638 -2.62 -11.14 -29.29
N THR A 639 -2.64 -11.14 -27.97
CA THR A 639 -3.85 -10.93 -27.17
C THR A 639 -3.54 -10.07 -25.98
N ILE A 640 -4.36 -9.03 -25.79
CA ILE A 640 -4.47 -8.23 -24.56
C ILE A 640 -5.93 -8.34 -24.15
N ASP A 641 -6.20 -8.95 -23.00
CA ASP A 641 -7.56 -9.19 -22.50
C ASP A 641 -7.72 -8.53 -21.13
N ALA A 642 -8.45 -7.42 -21.10
CA ALA A 642 -8.79 -6.68 -19.89
C ALA A 642 -10.23 -6.93 -19.42
N SER A 643 -10.95 -7.90 -20.00
CA SER A 643 -12.38 -8.12 -19.73
C SER A 643 -12.71 -8.44 -18.26
N SER A 644 -11.71 -8.84 -17.48
CA SER A 644 -11.84 -9.13 -16.05
C SER A 644 -11.47 -7.96 -15.12
N ASN A 645 -11.06 -6.81 -15.67
CA ASN A 645 -10.89 -5.57 -14.91
C ASN A 645 -12.20 -4.79 -14.87
N THR A 646 -12.56 -4.25 -13.71
CA THR A 646 -13.83 -3.54 -13.54
C THR A 646 -13.74 -2.02 -13.60
N ALA A 647 -12.53 -1.45 -13.67
CA ALA A 647 -12.31 -0.01 -13.52
C ALA A 647 -11.71 0.70 -14.74
N GLY A 648 -11.41 -0.01 -15.83
CA GLY A 648 -10.94 0.58 -17.08
C GLY A 648 -9.49 0.26 -17.42
N ILE A 649 -9.13 0.43 -18.69
CA ILE A 649 -7.74 0.32 -19.19
C ILE A 649 -7.41 1.48 -20.12
N ASP A 650 -6.24 2.10 -19.89
CA ASP A 650 -5.60 3.01 -20.82
C ASP A 650 -4.39 2.31 -21.45
N LEU A 651 -4.59 1.74 -22.64
CA LEU A 651 -3.58 1.00 -23.37
C LEU A 651 -2.82 1.90 -24.34
N ASP A 652 -1.51 2.01 -24.16
CA ASP A 652 -0.58 2.57 -25.14
C ASP A 652 0.29 1.46 -25.74
N SER A 653 -0.03 1.00 -26.95
CA SER A 653 0.73 -0.03 -27.65
C SER A 653 1.40 0.51 -28.90
N ALA A 654 2.74 0.42 -28.97
CA ALA A 654 3.47 0.60 -30.23
C ALA A 654 3.48 -0.68 -31.08
N HIS A 655 3.04 -1.80 -30.51
CA HIS A 655 2.95 -3.10 -31.16
C HIS A 655 1.57 -3.33 -31.78
N GLY A 656 1.56 -3.97 -32.94
CA GLY A 656 0.36 -4.34 -33.68
C GLY A 656 0.53 -5.71 -34.34
N GLY A 657 -0.50 -6.15 -35.06
CA GLY A 657 -0.43 -7.38 -35.84
C GLY A 657 0.51 -7.28 -37.05
N THR A 658 0.77 -8.43 -37.67
CA THR A 658 1.62 -8.54 -38.88
C THR A 658 0.82 -8.66 -40.18
N GLY A 659 -0.50 -8.82 -40.10
CA GLY A 659 -1.38 -9.02 -41.26
C GLY A 659 -2.79 -9.41 -40.83
N ASP A 660 -3.53 -10.13 -41.67
CA ASP A 660 -4.93 -10.52 -41.46
C ASP A 660 -5.85 -9.31 -41.21
N GLY A 661 -5.49 -8.17 -41.82
CA GLY A 661 -6.13 -6.86 -41.60
C GLY A 661 -7.55 -6.77 -42.17
N ILE A 662 -8.09 -5.55 -42.17
CA ILE A 662 -9.49 -5.25 -42.47
C ILE A 662 -10.06 -5.91 -43.74
N LEU A 663 -9.27 -5.96 -44.83
CA LEU A 663 -9.67 -6.58 -46.09
C LEU A 663 -9.78 -8.10 -45.96
N VAL A 664 -8.84 -8.76 -45.27
CA VAL A 664 -8.83 -10.21 -45.10
C VAL A 664 -10.04 -10.66 -44.29
N GLN A 665 -10.37 -9.91 -43.24
CA GLN A 665 -11.57 -10.16 -42.44
C GLN A 665 -12.85 -10.06 -43.26
N LEU A 666 -12.98 -9.04 -44.10
CA LEU A 666 -14.12 -8.93 -45.01
C LEU A 666 -14.17 -10.12 -45.97
N LEU A 667 -13.05 -10.46 -46.62
CA LEU A 667 -12.98 -11.60 -47.55
C LEU A 667 -13.37 -12.92 -46.88
N ASN A 668 -13.08 -13.09 -45.58
CA ASN A 668 -13.43 -14.29 -44.81
C ASN A 668 -14.93 -14.39 -44.48
N ILE A 669 -15.67 -13.29 -44.44
CA ILE A 669 -17.11 -13.29 -44.15
C ILE A 669 -17.99 -13.23 -45.41
N LEU A 670 -17.43 -12.94 -46.58
CA LEU A 670 -18.18 -12.86 -47.83
C LEU A 670 -18.74 -14.24 -48.27
N PRO A 671 -19.96 -14.29 -48.83
CA PRO A 671 -20.58 -15.51 -49.34
C PRO A 671 -19.98 -15.91 -50.71
N LEU A 672 -18.74 -16.42 -50.71
CA LEU A 672 -17.99 -16.74 -51.92
C LEU A 672 -18.14 -18.19 -52.36
N SER A 673 -18.11 -18.41 -53.68
CA SER A 673 -18.09 -19.76 -54.25
C SER A 673 -16.74 -20.43 -54.02
N ALA A 674 -16.71 -21.77 -54.04
CA ALA A 674 -15.47 -22.53 -53.86
C ALA A 674 -14.38 -22.18 -54.88
N ILE A 675 -14.75 -21.72 -56.08
CA ILE A 675 -13.81 -21.27 -57.13
C ILE A 675 -13.11 -19.99 -56.67
N THR A 676 -13.87 -18.98 -56.24
CA THR A 676 -13.34 -17.69 -55.77
C THR A 676 -12.52 -17.86 -54.49
N THR A 677 -12.99 -18.67 -53.53
CA THR A 677 -12.24 -18.98 -52.30
C THR A 677 -10.89 -19.64 -52.61
N GLY A 678 -10.83 -20.52 -53.61
CA GLY A 678 -9.59 -21.15 -54.07
C GLY A 678 -8.55 -20.16 -54.64
N LEU A 679 -8.97 -18.97 -55.05
CA LEU A 679 -8.09 -17.90 -55.56
C LEU A 679 -7.62 -16.92 -54.48
N LEU A 680 -8.25 -16.90 -53.30
CA LEU A 680 -7.92 -15.96 -52.23
C LEU A 680 -6.55 -16.23 -51.61
N THR A 681 -6.22 -17.47 -51.24
CA THR A 681 -4.95 -17.76 -50.56
C THR A 681 -3.71 -17.32 -51.37
N PRO A 682 -3.59 -17.61 -52.69
CA PRO A 682 -2.50 -17.08 -53.51
C PRO A 682 -2.48 -15.55 -53.60
N LEU A 683 -3.66 -14.91 -53.67
CA LEU A 683 -3.80 -13.46 -53.73
C LEU A 683 -3.35 -12.80 -52.42
N LEU A 684 -3.81 -13.31 -51.27
CA LEU A 684 -3.43 -12.81 -49.95
C LEU A 684 -1.91 -12.92 -49.72
N ASN A 685 -1.29 -14.01 -50.19
CA ASN A 685 0.16 -14.16 -50.18
C ASN A 685 0.86 -13.10 -51.05
N THR A 686 0.35 -12.87 -52.27
CA THR A 686 0.91 -11.90 -53.22
C THR A 686 0.83 -10.47 -52.69
N LEU A 687 -0.24 -10.14 -51.97
CA LEU A 687 -0.47 -8.83 -51.38
C LEU A 687 0.17 -8.64 -50.00
N GLY A 688 0.84 -9.67 -49.46
CA GLY A 688 1.46 -9.63 -48.14
C GLY A 688 0.45 -9.44 -47.00
N LEU A 689 -0.78 -9.93 -47.17
CA LEU A 689 -1.87 -9.75 -46.21
C LEU A 689 -1.99 -10.90 -45.20
N ASN A 690 -1.22 -11.98 -45.36
CA ASN A 690 -1.21 -13.08 -44.40
C ASN A 690 -0.42 -12.69 -43.15
N GLY A 691 -0.95 -13.06 -41.98
CA GLY A 691 -0.32 -12.76 -40.70
C GLY A 691 -1.30 -13.01 -39.57
N TYR A 692 -1.33 -12.10 -38.61
CA TYR A 692 -2.32 -12.07 -37.54
C TYR A 692 -2.57 -10.62 -37.13
N GLN A 693 -3.74 -10.36 -36.57
CA GLN A 693 -4.00 -9.11 -35.85
C GLN A 693 -3.74 -9.25 -34.35
N LEU A 694 -3.28 -8.17 -33.74
CA LEU A 694 -3.34 -8.00 -32.30
C LEU A 694 -4.81 -7.93 -31.88
N LYS A 695 -5.24 -8.78 -30.96
CA LYS A 695 -6.58 -8.73 -30.38
C LYS A 695 -6.54 -8.02 -29.04
N VAL A 696 -7.35 -6.99 -28.89
CA VAL A 696 -7.51 -6.22 -27.66
C VAL A 696 -8.96 -6.31 -27.20
N THR A 697 -9.17 -6.69 -25.95
CA THR A 697 -10.49 -6.66 -25.31
C THR A 697 -10.40 -5.74 -24.10
N GLY A 698 -11.24 -4.70 -24.10
CA GLY A 698 -11.40 -3.74 -23.02
C GLY A 698 -12.27 -4.25 -21.87
N THR A 699 -12.77 -3.31 -21.09
CA THR A 699 -13.51 -3.53 -19.85
C THR A 699 -15.00 -3.20 -20.01
N ALA A 700 -15.75 -3.23 -18.91
CA ALA A 700 -17.10 -2.68 -18.88
C ALA A 700 -17.13 -1.18 -18.53
N ALA A 701 -16.00 -0.61 -18.13
CA ALA A 701 -15.80 0.80 -17.79
C ALA A 701 -15.28 1.57 -19.02
N ASP A 702 -15.04 2.87 -18.84
CA ASP A 702 -14.47 3.72 -19.90
C ASP A 702 -13.01 3.33 -20.14
N ASP A 703 -12.64 3.12 -21.40
CA ASP A 703 -11.30 2.69 -21.81
C ASP A 703 -10.69 3.62 -22.86
N THR A 704 -9.37 3.72 -22.88
CA THR A 704 -8.60 4.37 -23.95
C THR A 704 -7.68 3.37 -24.64
N PHE A 705 -7.74 3.31 -25.97
CA PHE A 705 -6.89 2.45 -26.79
C PHE A 705 -6.05 3.28 -27.74
N ASN A 706 -4.80 3.55 -27.40
CA ASN A 706 -3.80 4.14 -28.28
C ASN A 706 -2.98 3.04 -28.97
N ILE A 707 -3.43 2.65 -30.17
CA ILE A 707 -3.05 1.39 -30.80
C ILE A 707 -2.45 1.56 -32.20
N ALA A 708 -1.56 0.64 -32.54
CA ALA A 708 -1.02 0.51 -33.89
C ALA A 708 -2.00 -0.19 -34.86
N ALA A 709 -1.70 -0.07 -36.15
CA ALA A 709 -2.34 -0.81 -37.24
C ALA A 709 -2.35 -2.34 -37.03
N ASN A 710 -3.19 -3.06 -37.80
CA ASN A 710 -3.40 -4.52 -37.66
C ASN A 710 -3.86 -4.92 -36.26
N THR A 711 -4.77 -4.14 -35.69
CA THR A 711 -5.35 -4.39 -34.36
C THR A 711 -6.86 -4.55 -34.48
N THR A 712 -7.39 -5.57 -33.84
CA THR A 712 -8.83 -5.75 -33.63
C THR A 712 -9.15 -5.46 -32.17
N VAL A 713 -10.04 -4.50 -31.93
CA VAL A 713 -10.45 -4.04 -30.61
C VAL A 713 -11.94 -4.34 -30.36
N THR A 714 -12.24 -4.80 -29.16
CA THR A 714 -13.57 -4.82 -28.56
C THR A 714 -13.48 -3.95 -27.31
N GLY A 715 -14.10 -2.76 -27.31
CA GLY A 715 -13.99 -1.82 -26.19
C GLY A 715 -14.81 -2.26 -24.99
N GLY A 716 -16.03 -2.73 -25.21
CA GLY A 716 -16.96 -3.17 -24.17
C GLY A 716 -18.03 -2.13 -23.84
N ALA A 717 -18.52 -2.17 -22.60
CA ALA A 717 -19.76 -1.48 -22.25
C ALA A 717 -19.59 0.02 -21.94
N GLY A 718 -18.41 0.49 -21.56
CA GLY A 718 -18.15 1.90 -21.25
C GLY A 718 -17.99 2.80 -22.46
N SER A 719 -17.69 4.07 -22.22
CA SER A 719 -17.49 5.11 -23.24
C SER A 719 -16.03 5.07 -23.67
N ASN A 720 -15.76 4.48 -24.84
CA ASN A 720 -14.40 4.14 -25.24
C ASN A 720 -13.79 5.18 -26.18
N THR A 721 -12.49 5.41 -26.06
CA THR A 721 -11.71 6.22 -26.99
C THR A 721 -10.72 5.35 -27.75
N TYR A 722 -10.86 5.29 -29.08
CA TYR A 722 -9.96 4.56 -29.96
C TYR A 722 -9.01 5.53 -30.67
N GLU A 723 -7.81 5.71 -30.12
CA GLU A 723 -6.75 6.52 -30.73
C GLU A 723 -5.87 5.64 -31.65
N LEU A 724 -5.89 5.96 -32.94
CA LEU A 724 -5.27 5.17 -33.98
C LEU A 724 -3.95 5.83 -34.38
N LYS A 725 -2.82 5.19 -34.04
CA LYS A 725 -1.49 5.61 -34.50
C LYS A 725 -1.32 5.45 -36.01
N GLY A 726 -2.14 4.60 -36.62
CA GLY A 726 -2.27 4.43 -38.06
C GLY A 726 -3.28 3.34 -38.40
N SER A 727 -4.00 3.52 -39.50
CA SER A 727 -4.97 2.54 -40.00
C SER A 727 -5.13 2.69 -41.51
N THR A 728 -4.65 1.75 -42.31
CA THR A 728 -4.64 1.84 -43.78
C THR A 728 -5.42 0.70 -44.44
N SER A 729 -5.61 0.76 -45.76
CA SER A 729 -6.18 -0.35 -46.54
C SER A 729 -5.41 -1.67 -46.37
N GLN A 730 -4.08 -1.61 -46.19
CA GLN A 730 -3.23 -2.79 -46.03
C GLN A 730 -3.09 -3.23 -44.57
N ALA A 731 -3.05 -2.29 -43.64
CA ALA A 731 -2.87 -2.53 -42.22
C ALA A 731 -3.86 -1.66 -41.45
N GLY A 732 -5.12 -2.08 -41.42
CA GLY A 732 -6.20 -1.32 -40.80
C GLY A 732 -6.50 -1.78 -39.38
N VAL A 733 -7.16 -0.93 -38.62
CA VAL A 733 -7.75 -1.21 -37.32
C VAL A 733 -9.20 -1.64 -37.50
N THR A 734 -9.59 -2.65 -36.72
CA THR A 734 -10.96 -3.16 -36.66
C THR A 734 -11.55 -2.90 -35.29
N ILE A 735 -12.73 -2.29 -35.23
CA ILE A 735 -13.47 -2.06 -33.99
C ILE A 735 -14.77 -2.86 -34.08
N THR A 736 -15.00 -3.71 -33.08
CA THR A 736 -16.03 -4.77 -33.19
C THR A 736 -17.38 -4.40 -32.60
N ASP A 737 -17.42 -3.41 -31.72
CA ASP A 737 -18.58 -3.02 -30.91
C ASP A 737 -18.75 -1.50 -30.76
N PHE A 738 -18.21 -0.73 -31.71
CA PHE A 738 -18.31 0.74 -31.73
C PHE A 738 -19.76 1.22 -31.55
N ASN A 739 -19.96 2.22 -30.71
CA ASN A 739 -21.24 2.87 -30.49
C ASN A 739 -21.06 4.38 -30.53
N SER A 740 -21.50 5.02 -31.61
CA SER A 740 -21.37 6.46 -31.85
C SER A 740 -21.98 7.34 -30.76
N ALA A 741 -22.94 6.84 -29.96
CA ALA A 741 -23.55 7.61 -28.89
C ALA A 741 -22.62 7.83 -27.67
N LYS A 742 -21.59 6.99 -27.51
CA LYS A 742 -20.69 7.01 -26.34
C LYS A 742 -19.20 6.94 -26.70
N ASP A 743 -18.86 6.26 -27.79
CA ASP A 743 -17.48 6.02 -28.19
C ASP A 743 -16.95 7.12 -29.12
N SER A 744 -15.63 7.27 -29.17
CA SER A 744 -14.93 8.16 -30.09
C SER A 744 -13.75 7.48 -30.76
N ILE A 745 -13.44 7.91 -31.99
CA ILE A 745 -12.25 7.46 -32.72
C ILE A 745 -11.40 8.70 -33.02
N ILE A 746 -10.10 8.62 -32.74
CA ILE A 746 -9.13 9.67 -33.05
C ILE A 746 -8.14 9.09 -34.05
N ASP A 747 -8.06 9.67 -35.25
CA ASP A 747 -7.02 9.32 -36.22
C ASP A 747 -5.82 10.25 -36.05
N SER A 748 -4.75 9.75 -35.41
CA SER A 748 -3.57 10.56 -35.10
C SER A 748 -2.83 11.01 -36.37
N ALA A 749 -3.03 10.33 -37.51
CA ALA A 749 -2.42 10.70 -38.79
C ALA A 749 -2.99 12.01 -39.36
N SER A 750 -4.30 12.24 -39.20
CA SER A 750 -4.99 13.41 -39.73
C SER A 750 -5.39 14.46 -38.67
N GLY A 751 -5.44 14.08 -37.39
CA GLY A 751 -6.00 14.90 -36.32
C GLY A 751 -7.54 14.97 -36.35
N VAL A 752 -8.19 14.05 -37.09
CA VAL A 752 -9.65 13.91 -37.14
C VAL A 752 -10.14 13.15 -35.92
N THR A 753 -11.20 13.66 -35.28
CA THR A 753 -11.93 12.96 -34.23
C THR A 753 -13.35 12.67 -34.70
N LEU A 754 -13.76 11.40 -34.64
CA LEU A 754 -15.11 10.92 -34.95
C LEU A 754 -15.86 10.59 -33.66
N SER A 755 -17.09 11.06 -33.51
CA SER A 755 -17.98 10.74 -32.38
C SER A 755 -19.43 11.12 -32.71
N GLY A 756 -20.37 10.83 -31.79
CA GLY A 756 -21.75 11.35 -31.88
C GLY A 756 -21.91 12.81 -31.44
N ALA A 757 -20.84 13.49 -31.03
CA ALA A 757 -20.89 14.90 -30.66
C ALA A 757 -21.10 15.80 -31.90
N ALA A 758 -21.61 17.02 -31.71
CA ALA A 758 -21.86 17.93 -32.83
C ALA A 758 -20.59 18.27 -33.62
N GLY A 759 -20.62 18.08 -34.94
CA GLY A 759 -19.51 18.34 -35.87
C GLY A 759 -19.98 18.30 -37.32
N SER A 760 -19.04 18.13 -38.25
CA SER A 760 -19.36 17.89 -39.67
C SER A 760 -19.94 16.49 -39.83
N SER A 761 -21.06 16.33 -40.54
CA SER A 761 -21.59 15.00 -40.88
C SER A 761 -20.64 14.25 -41.81
N VAL A 762 -20.49 12.94 -41.58
CA VAL A 762 -19.80 12.05 -42.51
C VAL A 762 -20.57 11.94 -43.84
N ALA A 763 -19.87 11.77 -44.95
CA ALA A 763 -20.48 11.56 -46.26
C ALA A 763 -20.84 10.10 -46.52
N ASP A 764 -21.83 9.89 -47.37
CA ASP A 764 -22.15 8.57 -47.93
C ASP A 764 -21.25 8.29 -49.14
N TYR A 765 -20.35 7.31 -48.99
CA TYR A 765 -19.48 6.81 -50.08
C TYR A 765 -20.04 5.57 -50.76
N GLY A 766 -21.20 5.08 -50.32
CA GLY A 766 -21.98 4.05 -50.97
C GLY A 766 -22.01 2.70 -50.25
N ILE A 767 -23.01 1.91 -50.61
CA ILE A 767 -23.24 0.56 -50.09
C ILE A 767 -23.33 -0.45 -51.24
N ARG A 768 -22.73 -1.64 -51.05
CA ARG A 768 -22.74 -2.73 -52.03
C ARG A 768 -23.27 -4.01 -51.40
N SER A 769 -24.13 -4.74 -52.10
CA SER A 769 -24.62 -6.04 -51.60
C SER A 769 -23.53 -7.11 -51.64
N ALA A 770 -23.45 -7.96 -50.60
CA ALA A 770 -22.56 -9.12 -50.56
C ALA A 770 -22.85 -10.14 -51.69
N ASP A 771 -24.08 -10.21 -52.19
CA ASP A 771 -24.51 -11.20 -53.20
C ASP A 771 -23.82 -11.02 -54.55
N ILE A 772 -23.39 -9.80 -54.87
CA ILE A 772 -22.68 -9.51 -56.12
C ILE A 772 -21.16 -9.69 -55.99
N MET A 773 -20.65 -9.98 -54.79
CA MET A 773 -19.21 -9.98 -54.50
C MET A 773 -18.46 -11.17 -55.10
N ASP A 774 -19.10 -12.35 -55.19
CA ASP A 774 -18.46 -13.53 -55.81
C ASP A 774 -18.12 -13.28 -57.29
N GLY A 775 -19.07 -12.73 -58.06
CA GLY A 775 -18.86 -12.37 -59.46
C GLY A 775 -17.89 -11.20 -59.64
N LEU A 776 -17.95 -10.20 -58.75
CA LEU A 776 -17.05 -9.05 -58.76
C LEU A 776 -15.60 -9.48 -58.51
N LEU A 777 -15.34 -10.24 -57.45
CA LEU A 777 -14.00 -10.74 -57.11
C LEU A 777 -13.45 -11.67 -58.20
N GLY A 778 -14.28 -12.56 -58.76
CA GLY A 778 -13.89 -13.39 -59.89
C GLY A 778 -13.38 -12.60 -61.11
N SER A 779 -13.88 -11.37 -61.31
CA SER A 779 -13.41 -10.45 -62.37
C SER A 779 -12.21 -9.58 -61.95
N LEU A 780 -12.15 -9.16 -60.68
CA LEU A 780 -11.12 -8.28 -60.14
C LEU A 780 -9.76 -8.97 -60.00
N ILE A 781 -9.76 -10.23 -59.57
CA ILE A 781 -8.53 -10.99 -59.30
C ILE A 781 -7.70 -11.19 -60.57
N GLY A 782 -8.33 -11.22 -61.75
CA GLY A 782 -7.66 -11.32 -63.04
C GLY A 782 -7.08 -10.00 -63.59
N GLY A 783 -7.32 -8.85 -62.95
CA GLY A 783 -6.99 -7.51 -63.47
C GLY A 783 -6.48 -6.51 -62.43
N LEU A 784 -5.89 -6.97 -61.32
CA LEU A 784 -5.47 -6.11 -60.21
C LEU A 784 -4.29 -5.19 -60.62
N THR A 785 -4.55 -3.88 -60.73
CA THR A 785 -3.56 -2.88 -61.17
C THR A 785 -3.02 -1.98 -60.04
N ASN A 786 -3.71 -1.90 -58.89
CA ASN A 786 -3.41 -0.95 -57.80
C ASN A 786 -3.24 -1.59 -56.40
N GLY A 787 -2.81 -2.86 -56.34
CA GLY A 787 -2.51 -3.54 -55.07
C GLY A 787 -3.70 -3.66 -54.10
N VAL A 788 -3.44 -3.57 -52.79
CA VAL A 788 -4.46 -3.74 -51.74
C VAL A 788 -5.54 -2.66 -51.79
N VAL A 789 -5.14 -1.39 -51.99
CA VAL A 789 -6.06 -0.25 -52.16
C VAL A 789 -7.01 -0.49 -53.33
N GLY A 790 -6.49 -0.93 -54.48
CA GLY A 790 -7.32 -1.23 -55.65
C GLY A 790 -8.34 -2.35 -55.41
N LEU A 791 -7.94 -3.38 -54.65
CA LEU A 791 -8.84 -4.48 -54.28
C LEU A 791 -9.95 -4.00 -53.35
N LEU A 792 -9.59 -3.31 -52.26
CA LEU A 792 -10.56 -2.78 -51.31
C LEU A 792 -11.48 -1.73 -51.97
N GLY A 793 -10.90 -0.77 -52.70
CA GLY A 793 -11.64 0.24 -53.45
C GLY A 793 -12.57 -0.38 -54.49
N GLY A 794 -12.17 -1.46 -55.17
CA GLY A 794 -13.05 -2.15 -56.11
C GLY A 794 -14.22 -2.88 -55.44
N ILE A 795 -13.98 -3.50 -54.27
CA ILE A 795 -15.03 -4.13 -53.45
C ILE A 795 -16.04 -3.07 -52.98
N LEU A 796 -15.54 -1.94 -52.47
CA LEU A 796 -16.36 -0.85 -51.94
C LEU A 796 -16.99 0.03 -53.04
N GLY A 797 -16.50 -0.02 -54.28
CA GLY A 797 -16.97 0.82 -55.39
C GLY A 797 -16.31 2.21 -55.47
N LEU A 798 -15.14 2.38 -54.86
CA LEU A 798 -14.37 3.62 -54.73
C LEU A 798 -13.18 3.72 -55.68
N GLY A 799 -13.15 2.90 -56.74
CA GLY A 799 -12.02 2.84 -57.68
C GLY A 799 -11.97 3.98 -58.71
N SER A 800 -12.87 4.96 -58.66
CA SER A 800 -12.93 6.09 -59.60
C SER A 800 -12.39 7.37 -58.95
N SER A 801 -11.91 8.33 -59.76
CA SER A 801 -11.52 9.65 -59.26
C SER A 801 -12.73 10.41 -58.73
N ASN A 802 -12.57 11.14 -57.62
CA ASN A 802 -13.63 11.85 -56.89
C ASN A 802 -14.70 10.93 -56.28
N SER A 803 -14.35 9.67 -55.99
CA SER A 803 -15.22 8.77 -55.23
C SER A 803 -15.33 9.16 -53.74
N LEU A 804 -14.31 9.83 -53.18
CA LEU A 804 -14.37 10.41 -51.83
C LEU A 804 -14.88 11.85 -51.96
N THR A 805 -16.13 12.09 -51.55
CA THR A 805 -16.84 13.36 -51.78
C THR A 805 -16.63 14.40 -50.67
N SER A 806 -16.02 14.01 -49.55
CA SER A 806 -15.76 14.82 -48.35
C SER A 806 -14.44 14.40 -47.68
N LYS A 807 -14.06 15.03 -46.57
CA LYS A 807 -12.91 14.59 -45.76
C LYS A 807 -13.10 13.19 -45.19
N VAL A 808 -14.30 12.93 -44.67
CA VAL A 808 -14.67 11.68 -43.99
C VAL A 808 -15.95 11.13 -44.58
N GLY A 809 -15.99 9.84 -44.87
CA GLY A 809 -17.22 9.16 -45.29
C GLY A 809 -17.26 7.67 -44.95
N VAL A 810 -18.45 7.10 -45.11
CA VAL A 810 -18.76 5.70 -44.81
C VAL A 810 -19.02 4.93 -46.09
N ALA A 811 -18.34 3.79 -46.28
CA ALA A 811 -18.59 2.84 -47.35
C ALA A 811 -18.83 1.45 -46.77
N SER A 812 -19.83 0.70 -47.27
CA SER A 812 -20.20 -0.57 -46.65
C SER A 812 -20.47 -1.71 -47.63
N VAL A 813 -20.28 -2.95 -47.16
CA VAL A 813 -20.81 -4.16 -47.80
C VAL A 813 -21.97 -4.70 -46.98
N ALA A 814 -23.16 -4.75 -47.58
CA ALA A 814 -24.40 -5.17 -46.94
C ALA A 814 -24.60 -6.69 -46.98
N PHE A 815 -24.97 -7.27 -45.85
CA PHE A 815 -25.32 -8.69 -45.70
C PHE A 815 -26.80 -8.86 -45.35
N ASP A 816 -27.39 -9.99 -45.77
CA ASP A 816 -28.77 -10.34 -45.39
C ASP A 816 -28.89 -10.42 -43.85
N GLY A 817 -29.80 -9.61 -43.27
CA GLY A 817 -30.05 -9.58 -41.83
C GLY A 817 -29.56 -8.34 -41.07
N GLY A 818 -29.16 -7.27 -41.76
CA GLY A 818 -28.94 -5.93 -41.16
C GLY A 818 -27.62 -5.75 -40.42
N LYS A 819 -26.58 -6.48 -40.82
CA LYS A 819 -25.22 -6.36 -40.27
C LYS A 819 -24.26 -6.05 -41.41
N ASP A 820 -24.00 -4.78 -41.65
CA ASP A 820 -23.09 -4.38 -42.71
C ASP A 820 -21.64 -4.49 -42.24
N ALA A 821 -20.74 -4.73 -43.19
CA ALA A 821 -19.32 -4.50 -43.00
C ALA A 821 -19.01 -3.06 -43.41
N SER A 822 -18.91 -2.17 -42.42
CA SER A 822 -18.84 -0.72 -42.63
C SER A 822 -17.43 -0.19 -42.45
N TYR A 823 -16.98 0.63 -43.39
CA TYR A 823 -15.66 1.23 -43.42
C TYR A 823 -15.78 2.74 -43.28
N ILE A 824 -15.03 3.31 -42.34
CA ILE A 824 -14.80 4.76 -42.28
C ILE A 824 -13.52 5.05 -43.06
N ILE A 825 -13.61 6.00 -43.98
CA ILE A 825 -12.48 6.43 -44.81
C ILE A 825 -12.25 7.92 -44.58
N ILE A 826 -11.02 8.26 -44.25
CA ILE A 826 -10.54 9.64 -44.08
C ILE A 826 -9.58 9.94 -45.23
N ASP A 827 -9.99 10.86 -46.11
CA ASP A 827 -9.18 11.37 -47.22
C ASP A 827 -8.11 12.31 -46.66
N ASN A 828 -6.96 11.78 -46.27
CA ASN A 828 -5.97 12.56 -45.53
C ASN A 828 -5.29 13.61 -46.39
N ASN A 829 -5.20 13.37 -47.70
CA ASN A 829 -4.52 14.23 -48.65
C ASN A 829 -5.47 15.12 -49.49
N ASP A 830 -6.78 15.03 -49.23
CA ASP A 830 -7.86 15.82 -49.85
C ASP A 830 -7.90 15.71 -51.38
N ASN A 831 -7.56 14.55 -51.94
CA ASN A 831 -7.47 14.33 -53.38
C ASN A 831 -8.72 13.67 -54.00
N GLY A 832 -9.70 13.31 -53.18
CA GLY A 832 -10.97 12.72 -53.59
C GLY A 832 -10.89 11.27 -54.07
N THR A 833 -9.76 10.58 -53.88
CA THR A 833 -9.49 9.23 -54.41
C THR A 833 -8.86 8.35 -53.33
N LEU A 834 -9.42 7.15 -53.11
CA LEU A 834 -8.85 6.21 -52.14
C LEU A 834 -7.42 5.78 -52.52
N ASP A 835 -6.45 6.11 -51.68
CA ASP A 835 -5.04 5.76 -51.84
C ASP A 835 -4.33 5.34 -50.53
N ASN A 836 -3.01 5.21 -50.57
CA ASN A 836 -2.21 4.78 -49.40
C ASN A 836 -2.05 5.86 -48.32
N SER A 837 -2.35 7.10 -48.65
CA SER A 837 -2.28 8.24 -47.72
C SER A 837 -3.50 8.28 -46.80
N ASP A 838 -4.59 7.60 -47.18
CA ASP A 838 -5.87 7.66 -46.50
C ASP A 838 -5.96 6.70 -45.34
N SER A 839 -6.69 7.13 -44.31
CA SER A 839 -6.99 6.27 -43.17
C SER A 839 -8.24 5.44 -43.47
N VAL A 840 -8.18 4.14 -43.20
CA VAL A 840 -9.30 3.20 -43.40
C VAL A 840 -9.52 2.39 -42.14
N ILE A 841 -10.71 2.49 -41.56
CA ILE A 841 -11.08 1.87 -40.29
C ILE A 841 -12.27 0.95 -40.54
N TYR A 842 -12.21 -0.28 -40.03
CA TYR A 842 -13.29 -1.25 -40.19
C TYR A 842 -14.13 -1.34 -38.92
N LEU A 843 -15.42 -1.01 -39.04
CA LEU A 843 -16.41 -1.19 -37.99
C LEU A 843 -17.29 -2.40 -38.30
N THR A 844 -17.25 -3.40 -37.42
CA THR A 844 -18.11 -4.59 -37.58
C THR A 844 -19.46 -4.38 -36.93
N ASN A 845 -20.49 -5.08 -37.43
CA ASN A 845 -21.85 -5.05 -36.86
C ASN A 845 -22.49 -3.66 -36.82
N GLN A 846 -22.09 -2.75 -37.71
CA GLN A 846 -22.67 -1.41 -37.82
C GLN A 846 -23.56 -1.32 -39.06
N ASP A 847 -24.77 -0.82 -38.88
CA ASP A 847 -25.66 -0.49 -39.99
C ASP A 847 -25.18 0.81 -40.68
N HIS A 848 -25.10 0.77 -42.01
CA HIS A 848 -24.57 1.89 -42.80
C HIS A 848 -25.34 3.20 -42.57
N GLN A 849 -26.68 3.15 -42.59
CA GLN A 849 -27.50 4.35 -42.41
C GLN A 849 -27.38 4.91 -40.98
N SER A 850 -27.33 4.03 -39.99
CA SER A 850 -27.15 4.39 -38.59
C SER A 850 -25.85 5.17 -38.36
N LEU A 851 -24.75 4.79 -39.05
CA LEU A 851 -23.50 5.55 -39.00
C LEU A 851 -23.63 6.94 -39.65
N LEU A 852 -24.30 7.06 -40.80
CA LEU A 852 -24.53 8.37 -41.45
C LEU A 852 -25.36 9.32 -40.58
N ASP A 853 -26.36 8.77 -39.87
CA ASP A 853 -27.29 9.54 -39.05
C ASP A 853 -26.67 10.00 -37.73
N SER A 854 -25.70 9.25 -37.21
CA SER A 854 -25.18 9.43 -35.84
C SER A 854 -23.72 9.87 -35.75
N LEU A 855 -22.91 9.66 -36.79
CA LEU A 855 -21.48 9.95 -36.74
C LEU A 855 -21.15 11.32 -37.31
N HIS A 856 -20.39 12.09 -36.53
CA HIS A 856 -19.84 13.37 -36.93
C HIS A 856 -18.32 13.35 -36.77
N TYR A 857 -17.64 14.24 -37.50
CA TYR A 857 -16.22 14.47 -37.35
C TYR A 857 -15.90 15.93 -37.05
N THR A 858 -14.79 16.13 -36.35
CA THR A 858 -14.17 17.44 -36.15
C THR A 858 -12.71 17.36 -36.55
N GLU A 859 -12.19 18.48 -37.04
CA GLU A 859 -10.78 18.63 -37.39
C GLU A 859 -10.12 19.54 -36.37
N VAL A 860 -9.04 19.08 -35.75
CA VAL A 860 -8.18 19.98 -34.98
C VAL A 860 -7.19 20.60 -35.96
N SER A 861 -7.35 21.89 -36.27
CA SER A 861 -6.36 22.61 -37.09
C SER A 861 -5.02 22.64 -36.35
N VAL A 862 -4.04 21.84 -36.79
CA VAL A 862 -2.66 21.93 -36.29
C VAL A 862 -2.03 23.20 -36.88
N ASN A 863 -2.25 24.33 -36.21
CA ASN A 863 -1.66 25.61 -36.59
C ASN A 863 -0.13 25.57 -36.37
N GLY A 864 0.62 25.24 -37.43
CA GLY A 864 1.89 25.93 -37.69
C GLY A 864 3.22 25.19 -37.64
N ILE A 865 3.31 23.86 -37.77
CA ILE A 865 4.60 23.20 -38.08
C ILE A 865 4.44 22.28 -39.29
N ALA A 866 5.03 22.69 -40.41
CA ALA A 866 5.24 21.81 -41.55
C ALA A 866 6.20 20.68 -41.15
N ASN A 867 5.68 19.47 -40.97
CA ASN A 867 6.53 18.29 -41.01
C ASN A 867 7.04 18.13 -42.43
N ALA A 868 8.34 18.31 -42.60
CA ALA A 868 9.08 17.84 -43.76
C ALA A 868 8.79 16.33 -43.95
N PRO A 869 8.73 15.83 -45.21
CA PRO A 869 8.38 14.46 -45.48
C PRO A 869 9.35 13.51 -44.76
N ALA A 870 8.78 12.54 -44.04
CA ALA A 870 9.51 11.40 -43.50
C ALA A 870 10.05 10.57 -44.67
N ALA A 871 11.24 10.93 -45.13
CA ALA A 871 12.09 10.02 -45.86
C ALA A 871 12.80 9.12 -44.83
N ASP A 872 12.70 7.82 -45.08
CA ASP A 872 13.50 6.73 -44.50
C ASP A 872 12.92 6.00 -43.27
N LEU A 873 11.85 5.25 -43.52
CA LEU A 873 11.59 3.95 -42.87
C LEU A 873 11.57 2.87 -43.96
N ALA A 874 12.71 2.69 -44.62
CA ALA A 874 12.99 1.50 -45.41
C ALA A 874 14.29 0.87 -44.90
N ILE A 875 14.15 -0.07 -43.98
CA ILE A 875 14.87 -1.35 -43.84
C ILE A 875 14.67 -1.83 -42.39
N ALA A 876 13.71 -2.74 -42.22
CA ALA A 876 13.76 -3.87 -41.31
C ALA A 876 13.11 -5.05 -42.04
#